data_AF-E3NIP3-F1
#
_entry.id   AF-E3NIP3-F1
#
_cell.length_a   1.000
_cell.length_b   1.000
_cell.length_c   1.000
_cell.angle_alpha   90.00
_cell.angle_beta   90.00
_cell.angle_gamma   90.00
#
_symmetry.space_group_name_H-M   'P 1'
#
loop_
_entity.id
_entity.type
_entity.pdbx_description
1 polymer ?
#
loop_
_entity_poly.entity_id
_entity_poly.type
_entity_poly.pdbx_seq_one_letter_code
_entity_poly.pdbx_strand_id
1 'polypeptide(L)'
;MADSLINNPIALRGCILYDVLRGKSMKESYSDLCDAIGDVKFANFKYWFNRFSDGNFDLDFDRSSQESKTPEFSDFPENVIRIIGEKLDLKEQLILRKVCKRFRKIVDEQVTLTHHSLGVICQDGHIFCEFNHRSFVYAAEKWIQPGYDDRCRNSKIIRTNDYVNIACSDMKFILNNSKLDLKLLEYGYIDTENTEEESEIVRTNYEAVKSTFDSLNRKISTKNCMMETTELDVILDILPHLKPGTLERIEVDRADRYDNWDEDQWEEKIYIITSLEQWKQAVEIYTRCAFDYFEAEHFFHVKTLEIFEYSEISREALQIVRDLASKHSLTSCEFLSDMGFEIEELEAAGNLSEFKLSESGLKKHDEDVIYHYPIPNSTDYLEYHYTGDFIVTRRSRLDGRYIESVSKTFGFSNLSDDLIAKIFEKLDLKKQLTLRKVCKRFRNVADEKCIHSIKSIVISCLNSRIYCRFNGHEVVYSAKKWTKPNDDVQCQNAKIIRGNGYRNIACNDLNYVLSNPNLQLEYFEFEYKKLLFTEGSTTVKTNYKAVKSFLESFSHKISVKKCKISTTDLIVILDVLPFLQSKTLKRIEICRAEGLHDTWDDSPYRKKIDKLAELEQWKQAEELYAVHSFKYFQHRHLSHFKHLDVYENSIDIWSISAVFQMFSTKSFRVSQCHYYVRNGINIAELNAEGAIIGDPAPRHGRDGMVRHCSIPNSTDYLEFHYRPYWGDMIVTRKSDTDN
;
A
#
# COMPACT_ATOMS: atom_id res chain seq x y z
N MET A 1 11.72 -61.98 43.48
CA MET A 1 10.46 -62.31 42.76
C MET A 1 10.51 -61.91 41.28
N ALA A 2 11.13 -60.79 40.90
CA ALA A 2 11.29 -60.43 39.48
C ALA A 2 12.21 -61.40 38.70
N ASP A 3 13.32 -61.85 39.28
CA ASP A 3 14.30 -62.70 38.57
C ASP A 3 13.81 -64.11 38.19
N SER A 4 12.76 -64.62 38.86
CA SER A 4 12.13 -65.91 38.54
C SER A 4 11.12 -65.82 37.37
N LEU A 5 10.60 -64.62 37.07
CA LEU A 5 9.67 -64.38 35.97
C LEU A 5 10.39 -64.11 34.65
N ILE A 6 11.53 -63.40 34.71
CA ILE A 6 12.33 -63.04 33.52
C ILE A 6 12.94 -64.28 32.84
N ASN A 7 13.34 -65.28 33.62
CA ASN A 7 14.00 -66.48 33.11
C ASN A 7 13.04 -67.62 32.73
N ASN A 8 11.72 -67.43 32.87
CA ASN A 8 10.72 -68.41 32.47
C ASN A 8 9.83 -67.85 31.34
N PRO A 9 10.09 -68.20 30.07
CA PRO A 9 9.35 -67.68 28.92
C PRO A 9 7.84 -67.96 28.99
N ILE A 10 7.43 -69.06 29.60
CA ILE A 10 6.03 -69.46 29.75
C ILE A 10 5.33 -68.52 30.73
N ALA A 11 6.02 -68.14 31.81
CA ALA A 11 5.47 -67.23 32.80
C ALA A 11 5.26 -65.82 32.21
N LEU A 12 6.21 -65.32 31.42
CA LEU A 12 6.05 -64.05 30.69
C LEU A 12 4.87 -64.11 29.70
N ARG A 13 4.76 -65.19 28.92
CA ARG A 13 3.62 -65.40 28.00
C ARG A 13 2.29 -65.43 28.76
N GLY A 14 2.25 -66.07 29.93
CA GLY A 14 1.08 -66.09 30.81
C GLY A 14 0.65 -64.70 31.26
N CYS A 15 1.59 -63.81 31.60
CA CYS A 15 1.29 -62.42 31.93
C CYS A 15 0.70 -61.65 30.75
N ILE A 16 1.28 -61.82 29.54
CA ILE A 16 0.77 -61.19 28.31
C ILE A 16 -0.64 -61.69 28.00
N LEU A 17 -0.88 -63.01 28.11
CA LEU A 17 -2.19 -63.60 27.90
C LEU A 17 -3.22 -63.04 28.90
N TYR A 18 -2.85 -62.92 30.17
CA TYR A 18 -3.71 -62.33 31.19
C TYR A 18 -4.13 -60.90 30.84
N ASP A 19 -3.18 -60.05 30.42
CA ASP A 19 -3.49 -58.67 30.01
C ASP A 19 -4.40 -58.61 28.78
N VAL A 20 -4.19 -59.49 27.79
CA VAL A 20 -5.08 -59.61 26.61
C VAL A 20 -6.49 -60.02 27.01
N LEU A 21 -6.64 -61.03 27.88
CA LEU A 21 -7.96 -61.47 28.37
C LEU A 21 -8.66 -60.40 29.21
N ARG A 22 -7.90 -59.50 29.83
CA ARG A 22 -8.42 -58.32 30.56
C ARG A 22 -8.76 -57.15 29.63
N GLY A 23 -8.51 -57.28 28.33
CA GLY A 23 -8.78 -56.26 27.32
C GLY A 23 -7.84 -55.06 27.40
N LYS A 24 -6.67 -55.18 28.03
CA LYS A 24 -5.69 -54.09 28.04
C LYS A 24 -5.17 -53.83 26.63
N SER A 25 -4.81 -52.58 26.33
CA SER A 25 -4.16 -52.26 25.07
C SER A 25 -2.71 -52.78 25.04
N MET A 26 -2.19 -53.08 23.85
CA MET A 26 -0.82 -53.55 23.66
C MET A 26 0.22 -52.61 24.28
N LYS A 27 0.00 -51.30 24.18
CA LYS A 27 0.90 -50.29 24.70
C LYS A 27 0.93 -50.29 26.24
N GLU A 28 -0.24 -50.36 26.86
CA GLU A 28 -0.36 -50.40 28.33
C GLU A 28 0.26 -51.68 28.88
N SER A 29 -0.09 -52.84 28.32
CA SER A 29 0.48 -54.13 28.74
C SER A 29 2.01 -54.17 28.60
N TYR A 30 2.56 -53.64 27.51
CA TYR A 30 4.01 -53.59 27.33
C TYR A 30 4.69 -52.66 28.35
N SER A 31 4.09 -51.49 28.62
CA SER A 31 4.63 -50.56 29.61
C SER A 31 4.63 -51.17 31.00
N ASP A 32 3.49 -51.74 31.44
CA ASP A 32 3.34 -52.37 32.74
C ASP A 32 4.36 -53.50 32.94
N LEU A 33 4.57 -54.32 31.91
CA LEU A 33 5.55 -55.40 31.95
C LEU A 33 6.98 -54.88 32.00
N CYS A 34 7.33 -53.87 31.20
CA CYS A 34 8.65 -53.25 31.26
C CYS A 34 8.92 -52.62 32.63
N ASP A 35 7.91 -51.98 33.23
CA ASP A 35 8.01 -51.36 34.55
C ASP A 35 8.16 -52.42 35.66
N ALA A 36 7.47 -53.56 35.52
CA ALA A 36 7.46 -54.61 36.55
C ALA A 36 8.70 -55.53 36.52
N ILE A 37 9.22 -55.88 35.34
CA ILE A 37 10.27 -56.90 35.18
C ILE A 37 11.45 -56.46 34.30
N GLY A 38 11.49 -55.20 33.85
CA GLY A 38 12.61 -54.66 33.08
C GLY A 38 12.54 -54.93 31.58
N ASP A 39 13.69 -55.01 30.91
CA ASP A 39 13.79 -54.96 29.44
C ASP A 39 13.22 -56.20 28.73
N VAL A 40 11.93 -56.15 28.39
CA VAL A 40 11.24 -57.17 27.60
C VAL A 40 11.40 -56.86 26.11
N LYS A 41 11.94 -57.79 25.31
CA LYS A 41 12.08 -57.57 23.85
C LYS A 41 10.72 -57.35 23.16
N PHE A 42 10.45 -56.13 22.70
CA PHE A 42 9.19 -55.74 22.07
C PHE A 42 8.74 -56.66 20.93
N ALA A 43 9.65 -57.10 20.06
CA ALA A 43 9.32 -57.98 18.94
C ALA A 43 8.80 -59.37 19.39
N ASN A 44 9.23 -59.85 20.56
CA ASN A 44 8.72 -61.08 21.15
C ASN A 44 7.37 -60.83 21.82
N PHE A 45 7.26 -59.75 22.62
CA PHE A 45 6.00 -59.34 23.25
C PHE A 45 4.88 -59.14 22.21
N LYS A 46 5.13 -58.34 21.16
CA LYS A 46 4.14 -58.02 20.12
C LYS A 46 3.63 -59.27 19.40
N TYR A 47 4.52 -60.23 19.13
CA TYR A 47 4.13 -61.50 18.52
C TYR A 47 3.13 -62.27 19.39
N TRP A 48 3.46 -62.47 20.68
CA TRP A 48 2.61 -63.20 21.60
C TRP A 48 1.31 -62.45 21.91
N PHE A 49 1.37 -61.13 22.07
CA PHE A 49 0.20 -60.29 22.30
C PHE A 49 -0.79 -60.41 21.12
N ASN A 50 -0.31 -60.31 19.88
CA ASN A 50 -1.17 -60.49 18.70
C ASN A 50 -1.74 -61.90 18.63
N ARG A 51 -0.89 -62.92 18.80
CA ARG A 51 -1.30 -64.31 18.78
C ARG A 51 -2.42 -64.63 19.78
N PHE A 52 -2.29 -64.14 21.01
CA PHE A 52 -3.33 -64.28 22.03
C PHE A 52 -4.57 -63.45 21.70
N SER A 53 -4.40 -62.25 21.15
CA SER A 53 -5.52 -61.41 20.70
C SER A 53 -6.34 -62.09 19.59
N ASP A 54 -5.69 -62.91 18.75
CA ASP A 54 -6.30 -63.74 17.71
C ASP A 54 -6.92 -65.05 18.26
N GLY A 55 -6.93 -65.24 19.58
CA GLY A 55 -7.56 -66.38 20.27
C GLY A 55 -6.67 -67.63 20.42
N ASN A 56 -5.39 -67.57 20.04
CA ASN A 56 -4.49 -68.72 20.07
C ASN A 56 -3.68 -68.79 21.36
N PHE A 57 -4.24 -69.36 22.42
CA PHE A 57 -3.74 -69.25 23.81
C PHE A 57 -2.68 -70.29 24.25
N ASP A 58 -2.14 -71.08 23.31
CA ASP A 58 -1.07 -72.04 23.63
C ASP A 58 0.23 -71.33 24.03
N LEU A 59 0.62 -71.50 25.29
CA LEU A 59 1.79 -70.86 25.88
C LEU A 59 3.11 -71.53 25.48
N ASP A 60 3.10 -72.76 24.99
CA ASP A 60 4.30 -73.55 24.66
C ASP A 60 4.60 -73.64 23.16
N PHE A 61 3.88 -72.85 22.35
CA PHE A 61 4.02 -72.88 20.90
C PHE A 61 5.45 -72.53 20.41
N ASP A 62 5.99 -73.37 19.53
CA ASP A 62 7.30 -73.16 18.89
C ASP A 62 7.18 -72.25 17.65
N ARG A 63 7.84 -71.10 17.70
CA ARG A 63 7.83 -70.05 16.66
C ARG A 63 8.65 -70.43 15.42
N SER A 64 9.54 -71.42 15.51
CA SER A 64 10.48 -71.75 14.43
C SER A 64 9.84 -72.40 13.20
N SER A 65 8.60 -72.90 13.31
CA SER A 65 7.95 -73.70 12.28
C SER A 65 7.17 -72.88 11.22
N GLN A 66 7.13 -71.55 11.30
CA GLN A 66 6.28 -70.71 10.44
C GLN A 66 6.90 -69.33 10.15
N GLU A 67 7.98 -69.27 9.38
CA GLU A 67 8.44 -68.00 8.79
C GLU A 67 7.72 -67.74 7.46
N SER A 68 6.64 -66.96 7.48
CA SER A 68 6.10 -66.34 6.26
C SER A 68 6.81 -65.01 6.01
N LYS A 69 7.42 -64.82 4.83
CA LYS A 69 8.02 -63.53 4.41
C LYS A 69 6.98 -62.41 4.49
N THR A 70 7.32 -61.31 5.16
CA THR A 70 6.51 -60.10 5.20
C THR A 70 6.44 -59.47 3.80
N PRO A 71 5.24 -59.18 3.25
CA PRO A 71 5.11 -58.49 1.97
C PRO A 71 5.72 -57.09 2.00
N GLU A 72 6.43 -56.72 0.95
CA GLU A 72 6.99 -55.38 0.76
C GLU A 72 6.03 -54.49 -0.05
N PHE A 73 6.24 -53.17 -0.01
CA PHE A 73 5.40 -52.22 -0.75
C PHE A 73 5.38 -52.48 -2.27
N SER A 74 6.43 -53.10 -2.81
CA SER A 74 6.52 -53.52 -4.21
C SER A 74 5.58 -54.67 -4.56
N ASP A 75 5.11 -55.43 -3.58
CA ASP A 75 4.25 -56.61 -3.76
C ASP A 75 2.76 -56.25 -3.86
N PHE A 76 2.40 -54.98 -3.63
CA PHE A 76 1.00 -54.56 -3.76
C PHE A 76 0.49 -54.71 -5.22
N PRO A 77 -0.76 -55.16 -5.41
CA PRO A 77 -1.43 -55.17 -6.70
C PRO A 77 -1.53 -53.77 -7.34
N GLU A 78 -1.53 -53.70 -8.67
CA GLU A 78 -1.53 -52.43 -9.41
C GLU A 78 -2.74 -51.54 -9.07
N ASN A 79 -3.93 -52.13 -8.90
CA ASN A 79 -5.13 -51.40 -8.49
C ASN A 79 -5.01 -50.73 -7.12
N VAL A 80 -4.23 -51.31 -6.19
CA VAL A 80 -4.00 -50.71 -4.86
C VAL A 80 -3.03 -49.54 -4.95
N ILE A 81 -1.93 -49.70 -5.70
CA ILE A 81 -0.99 -48.61 -5.98
C ILE A 81 -1.70 -47.47 -6.70
N ARG A 82 -2.65 -47.80 -7.58
CA ARG A 82 -3.51 -46.82 -8.26
C ARG A 82 -4.33 -45.99 -7.26
N ILE A 83 -5.04 -46.65 -6.35
CA ILE A 83 -5.81 -45.95 -5.31
C ILE A 83 -4.90 -45.09 -4.42
N ILE A 84 -3.69 -45.57 -4.09
CA ILE A 84 -2.71 -44.77 -3.33
C ILE A 84 -2.31 -43.54 -4.14
N GLY A 85 -1.94 -43.69 -5.41
CA GLY A 85 -1.54 -42.60 -6.30
C GLY A 85 -2.59 -41.49 -6.42
N GLU A 86 -3.87 -41.85 -6.46
CA GLU A 86 -5.00 -40.90 -6.47
C GLU A 86 -5.14 -40.10 -5.16
N LYS A 87 -4.60 -40.60 -4.05
CA LYS A 87 -4.61 -39.94 -2.74
C LYS A 87 -3.33 -39.17 -2.45
N LEU A 88 -2.25 -39.42 -3.20
CA LEU A 88 -0.99 -38.71 -3.07
C LEU A 88 -1.06 -37.33 -3.69
N ASP A 89 -0.37 -36.38 -3.08
CA ASP A 89 -0.17 -35.06 -3.64
C ASP A 89 0.88 -35.05 -4.77
N LEU A 90 1.01 -33.94 -5.52
CA LEU A 90 1.93 -33.88 -6.67
C LEU A 90 3.40 -34.20 -6.28
N LYS A 91 3.86 -33.75 -5.11
CA LYS A 91 5.23 -34.00 -4.67
C LYS A 91 5.42 -35.48 -4.36
N GLU A 92 4.46 -36.09 -3.67
CA GLU A 92 4.45 -37.50 -3.35
C GLU A 92 4.30 -38.38 -4.60
N GLN A 93 3.51 -37.95 -5.58
CA GLN A 93 3.40 -38.59 -6.89
C GLN A 93 4.73 -38.52 -7.66
N LEU A 94 5.39 -37.36 -7.68
CA LEU A 94 6.72 -37.20 -8.28
C LEU A 94 7.78 -38.05 -7.58
N ILE A 95 7.70 -38.19 -6.25
CA ILE A 95 8.56 -39.09 -5.48
C ILE A 95 8.25 -40.54 -5.85
N LEU A 96 6.98 -40.95 -5.84
CA LEU A 96 6.53 -42.30 -6.18
C LEU A 96 6.97 -42.70 -7.61
N ARG A 97 6.89 -41.76 -8.56
CA ARG A 97 7.37 -41.90 -9.93
C ARG A 97 8.88 -42.15 -10.02
N LYS A 98 9.66 -41.63 -9.07
CA LYS A 98 11.12 -41.83 -9.00
C LYS A 98 11.51 -43.16 -8.34
N VAL A 99 10.61 -43.83 -7.62
CA VAL A 99 10.90 -45.08 -6.89
C VAL A 99 11.19 -46.26 -7.83
N CYS A 100 10.29 -46.61 -8.76
CA CYS A 100 10.51 -47.74 -9.67
C CYS A 100 9.79 -47.59 -11.03
N LYS A 101 10.21 -48.37 -12.04
CA LYS A 101 9.63 -48.33 -13.40
C LYS A 101 8.13 -48.64 -13.43
N ARG A 102 7.68 -49.54 -12.54
CA ARG A 102 6.26 -49.93 -12.41
C ARG A 102 5.42 -48.77 -11.89
N PHE A 103 5.84 -48.15 -10.79
CA PHE A 103 5.14 -46.98 -10.23
C PHE A 103 5.19 -45.79 -11.17
N ARG A 104 6.31 -45.58 -11.88
CA ARG A 104 6.40 -44.57 -12.93
C ARG A 104 5.31 -44.73 -13.97
N LYS A 105 5.15 -45.94 -14.54
CA LYS A 105 4.10 -46.22 -15.52
C LYS A 105 2.70 -45.96 -14.94
N ILE A 106 2.44 -46.40 -13.70
CA ILE A 106 1.15 -46.20 -13.03
C ILE A 106 0.88 -44.71 -12.82
N VAL A 107 1.84 -43.98 -12.23
CA VAL A 107 1.73 -42.53 -12.01
C VAL A 107 1.50 -41.83 -13.33
N ASP A 108 2.32 -42.09 -14.36
CA ASP A 108 2.21 -41.49 -15.71
C ASP A 108 0.87 -41.80 -16.41
N GLU A 109 0.24 -42.95 -16.15
CA GLU A 109 -1.10 -43.32 -16.69
C GLU A 109 -2.28 -42.79 -15.86
N GLN A 110 -2.10 -42.65 -14.54
CA GLN A 110 -3.10 -42.20 -13.58
C GLN A 110 -3.25 -40.71 -13.46
N VAL A 111 -2.46 -39.94 -14.22
CA VAL A 111 -2.49 -38.49 -14.24
C VAL A 111 -3.85 -37.96 -14.77
N THR A 112 -4.97 -38.23 -14.10
CA THR A 112 -6.11 -37.32 -14.01
C THR A 112 -5.71 -36.28 -12.99
N LEU A 113 -4.80 -35.41 -13.40
CA LEU A 113 -4.58 -34.18 -12.68
C LEU A 113 -5.88 -33.40 -12.83
N THR A 114 -6.70 -33.41 -11.80
CA THR A 114 -7.68 -32.34 -11.58
C THR A 114 -6.89 -31.08 -11.23
N HIS A 115 -6.01 -30.63 -12.14
CA HIS A 115 -5.26 -29.40 -11.98
C HIS A 115 -6.15 -28.25 -12.38
N HIS A 116 -6.50 -27.44 -11.39
CA HIS A 116 -7.23 -26.21 -11.58
C HIS A 116 -6.28 -25.09 -12.05
N SER A 117 -5.00 -25.09 -11.64
CA SER A 117 -4.04 -24.04 -12.04
C SER A 117 -2.62 -24.56 -12.31
N LEU A 118 -1.96 -23.97 -13.30
CA LEU A 118 -0.53 -24.08 -13.60
C LEU A 118 0.05 -22.67 -13.73
N GLY A 119 1.06 -22.32 -12.92
CA GLY A 119 1.79 -21.07 -13.03
C GLY A 119 3.26 -21.31 -13.34
N VAL A 120 3.84 -20.57 -14.28
CA VAL A 120 5.27 -20.62 -14.61
C VAL A 120 5.77 -19.20 -14.86
N ILE A 121 6.73 -18.73 -14.06
CA ILE A 121 7.24 -17.36 -14.14
C ILE A 121 8.77 -17.41 -14.20
N CYS A 122 9.32 -16.84 -15.25
CA CYS A 122 10.76 -16.67 -15.44
C CYS A 122 11.17 -15.29 -14.93
N GLN A 123 12.09 -15.26 -13.97
CA GLN A 123 12.59 -14.02 -13.35
C GLN A 123 14.11 -14.07 -13.17
N ASP A 124 14.68 -12.96 -12.71
CA ASP A 124 16.10 -12.81 -12.41
C ASP A 124 16.59 -13.94 -11.48
N GLY A 125 17.45 -14.80 -12.03
CA GLY A 125 18.12 -15.86 -11.28
C GLY A 125 17.26 -17.05 -10.84
N HIS A 126 15.98 -17.13 -11.22
CA HIS A 126 15.12 -18.27 -10.83
C HIS A 126 13.91 -18.50 -11.75
N ILE A 127 13.35 -19.71 -11.67
CA ILE A 127 12.06 -20.08 -12.26
C ILE A 127 11.10 -20.41 -11.13
N PHE A 128 9.98 -19.71 -11.07
CA PHE A 128 8.86 -20.02 -10.19
C PHE A 128 7.88 -20.93 -10.92
N CYS A 129 7.40 -21.97 -10.24
CA CYS A 129 6.32 -22.80 -10.73
C CYS A 129 5.26 -23.04 -9.64
N GLU A 130 3.98 -22.89 -9.99
CA GLU A 130 2.86 -23.27 -9.14
C GLU A 130 2.03 -24.37 -9.79
N PHE A 131 1.66 -25.37 -8.99
CA PHE A 131 0.76 -26.44 -9.39
C PHE A 131 -0.30 -26.65 -8.32
N ASN A 132 -1.57 -26.33 -8.60
CA ASN A 132 -2.69 -26.55 -7.65
C ASN A 132 -2.40 -26.05 -6.22
N HIS A 133 -1.93 -24.80 -6.06
CA HIS A 133 -1.61 -24.18 -4.77
C HIS A 133 -0.30 -24.64 -4.12
N ARG A 134 0.56 -25.34 -4.86
CA ARG A 134 1.93 -25.67 -4.43
C ARG A 134 2.92 -24.95 -5.29
N SER A 135 3.67 -24.05 -4.67
CA SER A 135 4.67 -23.25 -5.33
C SER A 135 6.09 -23.76 -5.06
N PHE A 136 6.90 -23.71 -6.11
CA PHE A 136 8.29 -24.16 -6.15
C PHE A 136 9.14 -23.06 -6.76
N VAL A 137 10.31 -22.84 -6.17
CA VAL A 137 11.32 -21.91 -6.71
C VAL A 137 12.55 -22.72 -7.07
N TYR A 138 12.89 -22.74 -8.36
CA TYR A 138 14.08 -23.37 -8.89
C TYR A 138 15.13 -22.29 -9.12
N ALA A 139 16.25 -22.35 -8.40
CA ALA A 139 17.25 -21.30 -8.44
C ALA A 139 18.67 -21.84 -8.27
N ALA A 140 19.66 -21.03 -8.64
CA ALA A 140 21.07 -21.35 -8.42
C ALA A 140 21.41 -21.50 -6.92
N GLU A 141 22.51 -22.19 -6.59
CA GLU A 141 22.88 -22.48 -5.19
C GLU A 141 23.09 -21.22 -4.34
N LYS A 142 23.62 -20.16 -4.96
CA LYS A 142 23.89 -18.89 -4.30
C LYS A 142 22.70 -17.92 -4.32
N TRP A 143 21.56 -18.32 -4.90
CA TRP A 143 20.40 -17.46 -5.01
C TRP A 143 19.81 -17.14 -3.63
N ILE A 144 19.64 -15.85 -3.39
CA ILE A 144 19.06 -15.28 -2.19
C ILE A 144 17.65 -14.83 -2.55
N GLN A 145 16.69 -15.20 -1.70
CA GLN A 145 15.30 -14.84 -1.90
C GLN A 145 15.12 -13.31 -1.86
N PRO A 146 14.52 -12.71 -2.90
CA PRO A 146 14.19 -11.30 -2.91
C PRO A 146 13.18 -10.94 -1.80
N GLY A 147 13.39 -9.84 -1.10
CA GLY A 147 12.49 -9.39 -0.02
C GLY A 147 11.14 -8.84 -0.50
N TYR A 148 11.06 -8.48 -1.78
CA TYR A 148 9.89 -7.85 -2.42
C TYR A 148 8.97 -8.83 -3.14
N ASP A 149 9.39 -10.06 -3.44
CA ASP A 149 8.56 -11.03 -4.15
C ASP A 149 7.80 -11.94 -3.15
N ASP A 150 6.52 -11.63 -2.95
CA ASP A 150 5.64 -12.38 -2.06
C ASP A 150 5.40 -13.82 -2.54
N ARG A 151 5.51 -14.10 -3.85
CA ARG A 151 5.32 -15.45 -4.42
C ARG A 151 6.35 -16.43 -3.87
N CYS A 152 7.56 -15.95 -3.60
CA CYS A 152 8.64 -16.77 -3.05
C CYS A 152 8.45 -17.12 -1.56
N ARG A 153 7.68 -16.36 -0.77
CA ARG A 153 7.64 -16.46 0.71
C ARG A 153 7.18 -17.82 1.25
N ASN A 154 6.22 -18.45 0.57
CA ASN A 154 5.65 -19.74 0.99
C ASN A 154 6.08 -20.90 0.07
N SER A 155 7.02 -20.65 -0.84
CA SER A 155 7.44 -21.61 -1.86
C SER A 155 8.50 -22.58 -1.37
N LYS A 156 8.45 -23.81 -1.86
CA LYS A 156 9.54 -24.77 -1.64
C LYS A 156 10.71 -24.43 -2.55
N ILE A 157 11.86 -24.10 -1.96
CA ILE A 157 13.06 -23.71 -2.71
C ILE A 157 13.90 -24.95 -3.06
N ILE A 158 14.25 -25.09 -4.35
CA ILE A 158 15.14 -26.10 -4.90
C ILE A 158 16.37 -25.37 -5.44
N ARG A 159 17.48 -25.51 -4.71
CA ARG A 159 18.77 -24.88 -5.04
C ARG A 159 19.69 -25.88 -5.72
N THR A 160 20.11 -25.56 -6.93
CA THR A 160 21.03 -26.38 -7.74
C THR A 160 21.50 -25.57 -8.94
N ASN A 161 22.71 -25.82 -9.43
CA ASN A 161 23.21 -25.15 -10.64
C ASN A 161 22.53 -25.67 -11.92
N ASP A 162 21.82 -26.79 -11.85
CA ASP A 162 21.04 -27.38 -12.97
C ASP A 162 19.52 -27.11 -12.84
N TYR A 163 19.16 -26.00 -12.21
CA TYR A 163 17.77 -25.74 -11.81
C TYR A 163 16.81 -25.60 -13.01
N VAL A 164 17.30 -25.04 -14.13
CA VAL A 164 16.52 -24.85 -15.36
C VAL A 164 16.04 -26.19 -15.93
N ASN A 165 16.96 -27.15 -16.07
CA ASN A 165 16.62 -28.47 -16.61
C ASN A 165 15.65 -29.22 -15.69
N ILE A 166 15.80 -29.06 -14.37
CA ILE A 166 14.89 -29.68 -13.40
C ILE A 166 13.49 -29.04 -13.50
N ALA A 167 13.41 -27.70 -13.54
CA ALA A 167 12.15 -26.98 -13.72
C ALA A 167 11.44 -27.41 -15.01
N CYS A 168 12.17 -27.41 -16.13
CA CYS A 168 11.65 -27.86 -17.42
C CYS A 168 11.25 -29.34 -17.41
N SER A 169 11.96 -30.21 -16.69
CA SER A 169 11.62 -31.63 -16.57
C SER A 169 10.31 -31.86 -15.81
N ASP A 170 10.15 -31.19 -14.68
CA ASP A 170 8.95 -31.26 -13.85
C ASP A 170 7.75 -30.63 -14.60
N MET A 171 7.97 -29.53 -15.33
CA MET A 171 6.98 -28.91 -16.20
C MET A 171 6.60 -29.83 -17.39
N LYS A 172 7.57 -30.43 -18.09
CA LYS A 172 7.33 -31.40 -19.18
C LYS A 172 6.49 -32.57 -18.71
N PHE A 173 6.70 -33.04 -17.49
CA PHE A 173 5.92 -34.13 -16.92
C PHE A 173 4.42 -33.77 -16.86
N ILE A 174 4.11 -32.54 -16.45
CA ILE A 174 2.73 -32.07 -16.31
C ILE A 174 2.13 -31.74 -17.68
N LEU A 175 2.85 -30.99 -18.50
CA LEU A 175 2.40 -30.57 -19.83
C LEU A 175 2.27 -31.73 -20.82
N ASN A 176 2.92 -32.88 -20.63
CA ASN A 176 2.74 -34.04 -21.50
C ASN A 176 1.48 -34.87 -21.18
N ASN A 177 0.76 -34.57 -20.10
CA ASN A 177 -0.46 -35.28 -19.77
C ASN A 177 -1.60 -34.98 -20.77
N SER A 178 -1.96 -35.94 -21.61
CA SER A 178 -3.01 -35.79 -22.63
C SER A 178 -4.41 -35.46 -22.08
N LYS A 179 -4.66 -35.69 -20.78
CA LYS A 179 -5.91 -35.34 -20.09
C LYS A 179 -5.84 -34.01 -19.33
N LEU A 180 -4.76 -33.24 -19.47
CA LEU A 180 -4.60 -31.96 -18.81
C LEU A 180 -5.65 -30.96 -19.32
N ASP A 181 -6.53 -30.54 -18.41
CA ASP A 181 -7.53 -29.51 -18.61
C ASP A 181 -7.45 -28.53 -17.44
N LEU A 182 -6.99 -27.31 -17.70
CA LEU A 182 -6.70 -26.29 -16.69
C LEU A 182 -7.90 -25.35 -16.54
N LYS A 183 -8.11 -24.81 -15.33
CA LYS A 183 -8.95 -23.61 -15.17
C LYS A 183 -8.13 -22.34 -15.40
N LEU A 184 -6.87 -22.32 -14.98
CA LEU A 184 -5.97 -21.19 -15.11
C LEU A 184 -4.58 -21.66 -15.56
N LEU A 185 -4.05 -21.00 -16.59
CA LEU A 185 -2.64 -21.00 -16.92
C LEU A 185 -2.11 -19.59 -16.61
N GLU A 186 -1.08 -19.51 -15.79
CA GLU A 186 -0.32 -18.29 -15.53
C GLU A 186 1.08 -18.46 -16.13
N TYR A 187 1.49 -17.48 -16.94
CA TYR A 187 2.82 -17.42 -17.53
C TYR A 187 3.44 -16.06 -17.24
N GLY A 188 4.71 -16.01 -16.88
CA GLY A 188 5.40 -14.77 -16.61
C GLY A 188 6.80 -14.72 -17.23
N TYR A 189 7.13 -13.58 -17.81
CA TYR A 189 8.48 -13.18 -18.20
C TYR A 189 8.73 -11.79 -17.60
N ILE A 190 9.55 -11.76 -16.56
CA ILE A 190 9.81 -10.52 -15.81
C ILE A 190 11.32 -10.32 -15.78
N ASP A 191 11.82 -9.54 -16.74
CA ASP A 191 13.17 -9.01 -16.71
C ASP A 191 13.15 -7.68 -15.93
N THR A 192 13.89 -7.59 -14.82
CA THR A 192 13.97 -6.34 -14.04
C THR A 192 15.24 -5.52 -14.33
N GLU A 193 16.02 -5.90 -15.34
CA GLU A 193 17.19 -5.18 -15.90
C GLU A 193 18.13 -4.53 -14.88
N ASN A 194 18.41 -5.18 -13.73
CA ASN A 194 19.39 -4.58 -12.80
C ASN A 194 20.83 -4.68 -13.35
N THR A 195 21.13 -5.66 -14.23
CA THR A 195 22.43 -5.86 -14.93
C THR A 195 22.30 -6.66 -16.24
N GLU A 196 23.22 -6.49 -17.20
CA GLU A 196 23.27 -7.29 -18.46
C GLU A 196 23.35 -8.82 -18.20
N GLU A 197 24.11 -9.23 -17.17
CA GLU A 197 24.24 -10.64 -16.78
C GLU A 197 22.91 -11.23 -16.29
N GLU A 198 22.10 -10.46 -15.57
CA GLU A 198 20.80 -10.91 -15.09
C GLU A 198 19.79 -11.06 -16.23
N SER A 199 19.77 -10.13 -17.19
CA SER A 199 18.91 -10.22 -18.39
C SER A 199 19.26 -11.45 -19.23
N GLU A 200 20.54 -11.79 -19.41
CA GLU A 200 20.96 -13.04 -20.07
C GLU A 200 20.44 -14.29 -19.34
N ILE A 201 20.42 -14.27 -18.00
CA ILE A 201 19.91 -15.38 -17.19
C ILE A 201 18.39 -15.53 -17.35
N VAL A 202 17.63 -14.43 -17.28
CA VAL A 202 16.17 -14.47 -17.50
C VAL A 202 15.86 -14.98 -18.90
N ARG A 203 16.60 -14.49 -19.90
CA ARG A 203 16.45 -14.94 -21.29
C ARG A 203 16.72 -16.44 -21.43
N THR A 204 17.77 -16.95 -20.80
CA THR A 204 18.09 -18.40 -20.79
C THR A 204 16.96 -19.22 -20.16
N ASN A 205 16.41 -18.76 -19.03
CA ASN A 205 15.28 -19.40 -18.36
C ASN A 205 14.05 -19.43 -19.26
N TYR A 206 13.73 -18.28 -19.88
CA TYR A 206 12.64 -18.11 -20.81
C TYR A 206 12.76 -19.05 -22.02
N GLU A 207 13.91 -19.08 -22.69
CA GLU A 207 14.12 -19.92 -23.88
C GLU A 207 13.95 -21.41 -23.57
N ALA A 208 14.41 -21.87 -22.41
CA ALA A 208 14.25 -23.26 -21.97
C ALA A 208 12.78 -23.62 -21.68
N VAL A 209 12.05 -22.69 -21.06
CA VAL A 209 10.61 -22.83 -20.80
C VAL A 209 9.83 -22.81 -22.12
N LYS A 210 10.09 -21.84 -23.00
CA LYS A 210 9.53 -21.76 -24.36
C LYS A 210 9.75 -23.05 -25.15
N SER A 211 10.99 -23.55 -25.20
CA SER A 211 11.33 -24.81 -25.87
C SER A 211 10.50 -26.00 -25.34
N THR A 212 10.12 -25.96 -24.06
CA THR A 212 9.23 -26.96 -23.50
C THR A 212 7.81 -26.86 -24.06
N PHE A 213 7.26 -25.65 -24.20
CA PHE A 213 5.97 -25.44 -24.87
C PHE A 213 6.03 -25.84 -26.35
N ASP A 214 7.09 -25.47 -27.06
CA ASP A 214 7.28 -25.82 -28.48
C ASP A 214 7.38 -27.34 -28.71
N SER A 215 7.86 -28.09 -27.72
CA SER A 215 7.95 -29.55 -27.78
C SER A 215 6.60 -30.27 -27.62
N LEU A 216 5.51 -29.55 -27.35
CA LEU A 216 4.19 -30.13 -27.17
C LEU A 216 3.54 -30.49 -28.51
N ASN A 217 3.17 -31.76 -28.67
CA ASN A 217 2.45 -32.24 -29.86
C ASN A 217 0.94 -31.92 -29.83
N ARG A 218 0.48 -31.12 -28.87
CA ARG A 218 -0.94 -30.80 -28.67
C ARG A 218 -1.10 -29.42 -28.06
N LYS A 219 -2.25 -28.79 -28.32
CA LYS A 219 -2.64 -27.58 -27.62
C LYS A 219 -3.14 -27.88 -26.20
N ILE A 220 -2.85 -26.98 -25.27
CA ILE A 220 -3.29 -27.07 -23.86
C ILE A 220 -4.72 -26.56 -23.76
N SER A 221 -5.59 -27.34 -23.11
CA SER A 221 -6.96 -26.90 -22.76
C SER A 221 -6.88 -26.09 -21.47
N THR A 222 -7.30 -24.83 -21.53
CA THR A 222 -7.45 -23.96 -20.35
C THR A 222 -8.65 -23.03 -20.54
N LYS A 223 -9.30 -22.65 -19.44
CA LYS A 223 -10.36 -21.61 -19.41
C LYS A 223 -9.80 -20.19 -19.34
N ASN A 224 -8.78 -19.98 -18.50
CA ASN A 224 -8.18 -18.67 -18.28
C ASN A 224 -6.68 -18.73 -18.58
N CYS A 225 -6.15 -17.68 -19.20
CA CYS A 225 -4.72 -17.48 -19.43
C CYS A 225 -4.33 -16.10 -18.90
N MET A 226 -3.38 -16.05 -17.96
CA MET A 226 -2.79 -14.84 -17.43
C MET A 226 -1.32 -14.79 -17.86
N MET A 227 -0.90 -13.67 -18.46
CA MET A 227 0.44 -13.46 -18.97
C MET A 227 1.01 -12.16 -18.40
N GLU A 228 2.00 -12.24 -17.52
CA GLU A 228 2.75 -11.09 -17.00
C GLU A 228 4.04 -10.93 -17.81
N THR A 229 4.18 -9.90 -18.63
CA THR A 229 5.33 -9.77 -19.54
C THR A 229 5.81 -8.34 -19.78
N THR A 230 7.12 -8.16 -19.90
CA THR A 230 7.77 -6.93 -20.41
C THR A 230 7.87 -6.89 -21.95
N GLU A 231 7.65 -8.02 -22.64
CA GLU A 231 7.84 -8.17 -24.09
C GLU A 231 6.61 -8.82 -24.78
N LEU A 232 6.21 -8.31 -25.95
CA LEU A 232 5.09 -8.86 -26.74
C LEU A 232 5.38 -10.24 -27.35
N ASP A 233 6.65 -10.55 -27.64
CA ASP A 233 7.04 -11.85 -28.21
C ASP A 233 6.68 -13.02 -27.30
N VAL A 234 6.63 -12.79 -26.00
CA VAL A 234 6.21 -13.78 -25.00
C VAL A 234 4.76 -14.21 -25.22
N ILE A 235 3.88 -13.26 -25.57
CA ILE A 235 2.47 -13.56 -25.86
C ILE A 235 2.37 -14.39 -27.14
N LEU A 236 3.14 -14.01 -28.17
CA LEU A 236 3.21 -14.71 -29.44
C LEU A 236 3.79 -16.12 -29.31
N ASP A 237 4.69 -16.35 -28.36
CA ASP A 237 5.33 -17.64 -28.14
C ASP A 237 4.45 -18.59 -27.32
N ILE A 238 3.58 -18.10 -26.43
CA ILE A 238 2.80 -18.92 -25.51
C ILE A 238 1.34 -19.09 -25.93
N LEU A 239 0.66 -18.01 -26.32
CA LEU A 239 -0.79 -18.02 -26.62
C LEU A 239 -1.16 -19.02 -27.75
N PRO A 240 -0.37 -19.22 -28.82
CA PRO A 240 -0.66 -20.19 -29.87
C PRO A 240 -0.74 -21.65 -29.41
N HIS A 241 -0.08 -21.99 -28.31
CA HIS A 241 -0.07 -23.33 -27.71
C HIS A 241 -1.37 -23.64 -26.94
N LEU A 242 -2.25 -22.67 -26.76
CA LEU A 242 -3.55 -22.88 -26.09
C LEU A 242 -4.64 -23.24 -27.09
N LYS A 243 -5.57 -24.10 -26.68
CA LYS A 243 -6.67 -24.56 -27.52
C LYS A 243 -7.71 -23.45 -27.70
N PRO A 244 -7.99 -22.99 -28.93
CA PRO A 244 -9.08 -22.04 -29.18
C PRO A 244 -10.43 -22.64 -28.77
N GLY A 245 -11.34 -21.79 -28.30
CA GLY A 245 -12.72 -22.15 -27.95
C GLY A 245 -12.90 -22.79 -26.57
N THR A 246 -11.82 -23.20 -25.90
CA THR A 246 -11.85 -23.51 -24.45
C THR A 246 -11.43 -22.31 -23.61
N LEU A 247 -10.61 -21.43 -24.18
CA LEU A 247 -10.09 -20.21 -23.55
C LEU A 247 -11.20 -19.15 -23.51
N GLU A 248 -11.74 -18.92 -22.32
CA GLU A 248 -12.82 -17.97 -22.02
C GLU A 248 -12.24 -16.59 -21.66
N ARG A 249 -11.14 -16.55 -20.89
CA ARG A 249 -10.52 -15.30 -20.41
C ARG A 249 -9.04 -15.21 -20.77
N ILE A 250 -8.63 -14.06 -21.31
CA ILE A 250 -7.23 -13.69 -21.53
C ILE A 250 -6.91 -12.48 -20.65
N GLU A 251 -5.82 -12.58 -19.90
CA GLU A 251 -5.30 -11.51 -19.07
C GLU A 251 -3.85 -11.23 -19.49
N VAL A 252 -3.60 -10.00 -19.92
CA VAL A 252 -2.27 -9.53 -20.31
C VAL A 252 -1.87 -8.44 -19.33
N ASP A 253 -0.95 -8.78 -18.43
CA ASP A 253 -0.41 -7.89 -17.43
C ASP A 253 0.97 -7.35 -17.86
N ARG A 254 1.14 -6.04 -17.75
CA ARG A 254 2.34 -5.32 -18.19
C ARG A 254 3.24 -5.10 -16.97
N ALA A 255 4.45 -5.64 -16.97
CA ALA A 255 5.34 -5.59 -15.81
C ALA A 255 6.01 -4.19 -15.67
N ASP A 256 5.62 -3.44 -14.63
CA ASP A 256 5.76 -1.98 -14.45
C ASP A 256 7.17 -1.35 -14.48
N ARG A 257 8.28 -2.10 -14.52
CA ARG A 257 9.59 -1.52 -14.16
C ARG A 257 10.47 -1.09 -15.34
N TYR A 258 10.42 -1.78 -16.48
CA TYR A 258 11.28 -1.53 -17.64
C TYR A 258 10.60 -2.08 -18.90
N ASP A 259 9.77 -1.25 -19.52
CA ASP A 259 8.79 -1.68 -20.51
C ASP A 259 9.23 -1.38 -21.95
N ASN A 260 9.26 -2.41 -22.79
CA ASN A 260 9.80 -2.34 -24.14
C ASN A 260 8.72 -2.55 -25.22
N TRP A 261 7.42 -2.49 -24.87
CA TRP A 261 6.37 -2.63 -25.90
C TRP A 261 6.44 -1.55 -26.97
N ASP A 262 7.10 -0.40 -26.73
CA ASP A 262 7.25 0.67 -27.72
C ASP A 262 8.47 0.47 -28.67
N GLU A 263 9.15 -0.69 -28.61
CA GLU A 263 10.25 -1.04 -29.51
C GLU A 263 9.79 -1.40 -30.95
N ASP A 264 10.74 -1.53 -31.87
CA ASP A 264 10.50 -1.72 -33.30
C ASP A 264 9.46 -2.85 -33.58
N GLN A 265 8.39 -2.50 -34.31
CA GLN A 265 7.32 -3.39 -34.82
C GLN A 265 6.20 -3.82 -33.86
N TRP A 266 5.98 -3.11 -32.75
CA TRP A 266 4.90 -3.47 -31.82
C TRP A 266 3.49 -3.50 -32.44
N GLU A 267 3.15 -2.58 -33.34
CA GLU A 267 1.84 -2.53 -34.03
C GLU A 267 1.58 -3.83 -34.81
N GLU A 268 2.61 -4.34 -35.50
CA GLU A 268 2.55 -5.60 -36.26
C GLU A 268 2.35 -6.79 -35.31
N LYS A 269 3.06 -6.81 -34.18
CA LYS A 269 2.93 -7.87 -33.17
C LYS A 269 1.53 -7.88 -32.55
N ILE A 270 0.98 -6.73 -32.20
CA ILE A 270 -0.40 -6.60 -31.69
C ILE A 270 -1.40 -7.12 -32.73
N TYR A 271 -1.25 -6.72 -34.00
CA TYR A 271 -2.10 -7.22 -35.08
C TYR A 271 -2.06 -8.75 -35.22
N ILE A 272 -0.88 -9.36 -35.07
CA ILE A 272 -0.72 -10.82 -35.10
C ILE A 272 -1.44 -11.43 -33.88
N ILE A 273 -1.23 -10.89 -32.68
CA ILE A 273 -1.85 -11.37 -31.44
C ILE A 273 -3.38 -11.34 -31.55
N THR A 274 -3.95 -10.22 -31.96
CA THR A 274 -5.41 -10.02 -32.07
C THR A 274 -6.02 -10.83 -33.23
N SER A 275 -5.18 -11.25 -34.19
CA SER A 275 -5.56 -12.13 -35.29
C SER A 275 -5.64 -13.62 -34.91
N LEU A 276 -5.09 -14.03 -33.76
CA LEU A 276 -5.13 -15.41 -33.29
C LEU A 276 -6.57 -15.87 -32.96
N GLU A 277 -6.87 -17.13 -33.27
CA GLU A 277 -8.17 -17.73 -32.93
C GLU A 277 -8.42 -17.77 -31.42
N GLN A 278 -7.36 -17.87 -30.62
CA GLN A 278 -7.42 -17.79 -29.17
C GLN A 278 -7.96 -16.43 -28.72
N TRP A 279 -7.47 -15.33 -29.31
CA TRP A 279 -7.93 -13.98 -29.01
C TRP A 279 -9.37 -13.77 -29.48
N LYS A 280 -9.67 -14.10 -30.74
CA LYS A 280 -10.99 -13.89 -31.37
C LYS A 280 -12.14 -14.67 -30.73
N GLN A 281 -11.84 -15.74 -30.00
CA GLN A 281 -12.84 -16.57 -29.33
C GLN A 281 -12.94 -16.30 -27.82
N ALA A 282 -12.04 -15.50 -27.25
CA ALA A 282 -12.09 -15.12 -25.85
C ALA A 282 -13.33 -14.25 -25.57
N VAL A 283 -13.97 -14.50 -24.43
CA VAL A 283 -15.20 -13.81 -24.00
C VAL A 283 -14.86 -12.65 -23.06
N GLU A 284 -13.79 -12.81 -22.28
CA GLU A 284 -13.29 -11.83 -21.33
C GLU A 284 -11.85 -11.48 -21.63
N ILE A 285 -11.53 -10.19 -21.63
CA ILE A 285 -10.16 -9.71 -21.79
C ILE A 285 -9.82 -8.74 -20.66
N TYR A 286 -8.69 -8.97 -20.01
CA TYR A 286 -8.02 -7.99 -19.16
C TYR A 286 -6.74 -7.52 -19.85
N THR A 287 -6.50 -6.22 -19.87
CA THR A 287 -5.21 -5.66 -20.29
C THR A 287 -4.92 -4.36 -19.56
N ARG A 288 -3.63 -4.03 -19.37
CA ARG A 288 -3.23 -2.67 -18.99
C ARG A 288 -3.25 -1.75 -20.20
N CYS A 289 -3.61 -0.48 -20.01
CA CYS A 289 -3.56 0.59 -21.01
C CYS A 289 -4.13 0.17 -22.37
N ALA A 290 -5.33 -0.42 -22.36
CA ALA A 290 -5.90 -1.12 -23.52
C ALA A 290 -5.85 -0.26 -24.80
N PHE A 291 -6.29 0.99 -24.71
CA PHE A 291 -6.49 1.83 -25.89
C PHE A 291 -5.24 2.60 -26.33
N ASP A 292 -4.12 2.43 -25.64
CA ASP A 292 -2.81 2.93 -26.10
C ASP A 292 -2.22 2.02 -27.19
N TYR A 293 -2.53 0.72 -27.13
CA TYR A 293 -1.96 -0.31 -28.00
C TYR A 293 -2.99 -1.01 -28.90
N PHE A 294 -4.22 -1.16 -28.42
CA PHE A 294 -5.25 -1.91 -29.12
C PHE A 294 -6.33 -0.99 -29.69
N GLU A 295 -6.62 -1.18 -30.98
CA GLU A 295 -7.80 -0.58 -31.61
C GLU A 295 -9.11 -1.19 -31.10
N ALA A 296 -10.20 -0.41 -31.16
CA ALA A 296 -11.53 -0.84 -30.72
C ALA A 296 -12.02 -2.13 -31.41
N GLU A 297 -11.67 -2.32 -32.69
CA GLU A 297 -12.07 -3.48 -33.48
C GLU A 297 -11.49 -4.81 -32.94
N HIS A 298 -10.37 -4.75 -32.23
CA HIS A 298 -9.79 -5.91 -31.56
C HIS A 298 -10.66 -6.47 -30.41
N PHE A 299 -11.70 -5.74 -30.00
CA PHE A 299 -12.59 -6.11 -28.90
C PHE A 299 -14.05 -6.33 -29.30
N PHE A 300 -14.41 -6.32 -30.59
CA PHE A 300 -15.81 -6.42 -31.05
C PHE A 300 -16.54 -7.69 -30.59
N HIS A 301 -15.81 -8.79 -30.39
CA HIS A 301 -16.34 -10.08 -29.93
C HIS A 301 -16.43 -10.21 -28.40
N VAL A 302 -15.74 -9.34 -27.66
CA VAL A 302 -15.58 -9.43 -26.19
C VAL A 302 -16.88 -9.03 -25.49
N LYS A 303 -17.24 -9.78 -24.43
CA LYS A 303 -18.42 -9.47 -23.58
C LYS A 303 -18.05 -8.74 -22.30
N THR A 304 -16.88 -9.03 -21.75
CA THR A 304 -16.36 -8.40 -20.53
C THR A 304 -14.95 -7.89 -20.79
N LEU A 305 -14.74 -6.59 -20.62
CA LEU A 305 -13.43 -5.96 -20.79
C LEU A 305 -12.99 -5.36 -19.46
N GLU A 306 -11.82 -5.75 -18.97
CA GLU A 306 -11.20 -5.16 -17.79
C GLU A 306 -9.94 -4.42 -18.22
N ILE A 307 -9.81 -3.17 -17.79
CA ILE A 307 -8.75 -2.28 -18.25
C ILE A 307 -8.08 -1.69 -17.03
N PHE A 308 -6.79 -1.95 -16.85
CA PHE A 308 -6.02 -1.27 -15.82
C PHE A 308 -5.37 -0.02 -16.41
N GLU A 309 -5.60 1.14 -15.78
CA GLU A 309 -5.02 2.42 -16.18
C GLU A 309 -4.15 3.00 -15.06
N TYR A 310 -2.92 3.41 -15.40
CA TYR A 310 -2.01 4.09 -14.47
C TYR A 310 -2.44 5.54 -14.17
N SER A 311 -3.23 6.12 -15.07
CA SER A 311 -3.61 7.54 -15.05
C SER A 311 -5.14 7.73 -15.15
N GLU A 312 -5.57 8.86 -15.72
CA GLU A 312 -6.98 9.22 -15.88
C GLU A 312 -7.63 8.44 -17.03
N ILE A 313 -8.93 8.17 -16.95
CA ILE A 313 -9.68 7.58 -18.08
C ILE A 313 -9.90 8.69 -19.12
N SER A 314 -9.31 8.54 -20.30
CA SER A 314 -9.49 9.49 -21.40
C SER A 314 -10.95 9.52 -21.88
N ARG A 315 -11.35 10.66 -22.47
CA ARG A 315 -12.68 10.79 -23.07
C ARG A 315 -12.85 9.78 -24.21
N GLU A 316 -11.78 9.59 -24.96
CA GLU A 316 -11.67 8.71 -26.11
C GLU A 316 -11.90 7.25 -25.67
N ALA A 317 -11.27 6.80 -24.57
CA ALA A 317 -11.49 5.47 -24.00
C ALA A 317 -12.97 5.25 -23.60
N LEU A 318 -13.61 6.23 -22.95
CA LEU A 318 -15.03 6.15 -22.61
C LEU A 318 -15.94 6.10 -23.84
N GLN A 319 -15.59 6.84 -24.90
CA GLN A 319 -16.32 6.81 -26.18
C GLN A 319 -16.17 5.46 -26.89
N ILE A 320 -14.97 4.88 -26.88
CA ILE A 320 -14.72 3.53 -27.43
C ILE A 320 -15.56 2.51 -26.67
N VAL A 321 -15.50 2.48 -25.34
CA VAL A 321 -16.28 1.54 -24.51
C VAL A 321 -17.78 1.72 -24.71
N ARG A 322 -18.26 2.98 -24.78
CA ARG A 322 -19.67 3.27 -25.09
C ARG A 322 -20.08 2.69 -26.44
N ASP A 323 -19.26 2.89 -27.46
CA ASP A 323 -19.54 2.41 -28.82
C ASP A 323 -19.48 0.88 -28.89
N LEU A 324 -18.51 0.25 -28.23
CA LEU A 324 -18.42 -1.21 -28.07
C LEU A 324 -19.67 -1.77 -27.39
N ALA A 325 -20.12 -1.18 -26.28
CA ALA A 325 -21.30 -1.66 -25.55
C ALA A 325 -22.63 -1.38 -26.27
N SER A 326 -22.68 -0.32 -27.08
CA SER A 326 -23.88 0.07 -27.83
C SER A 326 -24.04 -0.68 -29.15
N LYS A 327 -22.94 -0.95 -29.86
CA LYS A 327 -22.95 -1.47 -31.24
C LYS A 327 -22.45 -2.91 -31.35
N HIS A 328 -21.72 -3.42 -30.36
CA HIS A 328 -21.05 -4.72 -30.40
C HIS A 328 -21.42 -5.59 -29.17
N SER A 329 -20.59 -6.59 -28.86
CA SER A 329 -20.91 -7.66 -27.90
C SER A 329 -20.69 -7.28 -26.44
N LEU A 330 -20.09 -6.12 -26.16
CA LEU A 330 -19.65 -5.73 -24.83
C LEU A 330 -20.86 -5.51 -23.90
N THR A 331 -20.86 -6.22 -22.78
CA THR A 331 -21.92 -6.16 -21.75
C THR A 331 -21.45 -5.49 -20.48
N SER A 332 -20.16 -5.62 -20.17
CA SER A 332 -19.51 -5.02 -19.01
C SER A 332 -18.10 -4.55 -19.37
N CYS A 333 -17.73 -3.37 -18.91
CA CYS A 333 -16.36 -2.88 -18.95
C CYS A 333 -15.98 -2.35 -17.57
N GLU A 334 -14.85 -2.74 -17.03
CA GLU A 334 -14.36 -2.23 -15.74
C GLU A 334 -12.99 -1.61 -15.93
N PHE A 335 -12.87 -0.33 -15.59
CA PHE A 335 -11.57 0.33 -15.48
C PHE A 335 -11.10 0.21 -14.03
N LEU A 336 -9.85 -0.21 -13.86
CA LEU A 336 -9.15 -0.44 -12.60
C LEU A 336 -7.95 0.49 -12.50
N SER A 337 -7.63 0.93 -11.27
CA SER A 337 -6.41 1.71 -11.02
C SER A 337 -5.92 1.49 -9.60
N ASP A 338 -4.60 1.41 -9.40
CA ASP A 338 -4.01 1.35 -8.06
C ASP A 338 -4.25 2.63 -7.25
N MET A 339 -4.42 3.75 -7.94
CA MET A 339 -4.66 5.06 -7.34
C MET A 339 -6.14 5.43 -7.27
N GLY A 340 -7.00 4.69 -7.99
CA GLY A 340 -8.40 4.98 -8.21
C GLY A 340 -8.62 6.15 -9.18
N PHE A 341 -9.79 6.22 -9.81
CA PHE A 341 -10.16 7.34 -10.69
C PHE A 341 -10.83 8.46 -9.90
N GLU A 342 -10.61 9.73 -10.25
CA GLU A 342 -11.36 10.84 -9.69
C GLU A 342 -12.54 11.19 -10.62
N ILE A 343 -13.77 11.03 -10.12
CA ILE A 343 -14.96 11.24 -10.95
C ILE A 343 -15.14 12.72 -11.32
N GLU A 344 -14.73 13.63 -10.43
CA GLU A 344 -14.81 15.06 -10.65
C GLU A 344 -13.84 15.55 -11.72
N GLU A 345 -12.70 14.88 -11.93
CA GLU A 345 -11.79 15.16 -13.05
C GLU A 345 -12.45 14.76 -14.38
N LEU A 346 -13.13 13.61 -14.42
CA LEU A 346 -13.91 13.18 -15.59
C LEU A 346 -15.09 14.11 -15.90
N GLU A 347 -15.76 14.64 -14.87
CA GLU A 347 -16.82 15.64 -15.02
C GLU A 347 -16.28 17.00 -15.46
N ALA A 348 -15.19 17.49 -14.84
CA ALA A 348 -14.57 18.78 -15.15
C ALA A 348 -13.91 18.80 -16.54
N ALA A 349 -13.33 17.69 -16.99
CA ALA A 349 -12.83 17.51 -18.34
C ALA A 349 -13.96 17.46 -19.40
N GLY A 350 -15.22 17.35 -18.96
CA GLY A 350 -16.38 17.21 -19.83
C GLY A 350 -16.52 15.81 -20.43
N ASN A 351 -15.74 14.83 -19.95
CA ASN A 351 -15.75 13.45 -20.45
C ASN A 351 -17.09 12.77 -20.19
N LEU A 352 -17.81 13.21 -19.15
CA LEU A 352 -19.14 12.72 -18.79
C LEU A 352 -20.32 13.59 -19.27
N SER A 353 -20.07 14.63 -20.07
CA SER A 353 -21.11 15.61 -20.47
C SER A 353 -22.28 15.04 -21.29
N GLU A 354 -22.08 13.91 -21.97
CA GLU A 354 -23.11 13.21 -22.75
C GLU A 354 -23.97 12.25 -21.89
N PHE A 355 -23.59 12.05 -20.62
CA PHE A 355 -24.20 11.07 -19.71
C PHE A 355 -25.16 11.77 -18.74
N LYS A 356 -26.35 11.20 -18.54
CA LYS A 356 -27.34 11.78 -17.63
C LYS A 356 -27.19 11.17 -16.24
N LEU A 357 -26.93 12.01 -15.24
CA LEU A 357 -26.95 11.60 -13.84
C LEU A 357 -28.32 11.00 -13.49
N SER A 358 -28.34 9.82 -12.87
CA SER A 358 -29.58 9.17 -12.48
C SER A 358 -30.31 9.96 -11.38
N GLU A 359 -31.56 10.39 -11.62
CA GLU A 359 -32.40 11.03 -10.59
C GLU A 359 -32.65 10.13 -9.37
N SER A 360 -32.47 8.81 -9.53
CA SER A 360 -32.66 7.78 -8.49
C SER A 360 -31.35 7.32 -7.82
N GLY A 361 -30.17 7.79 -8.29
CA GLY A 361 -28.85 7.42 -7.77
C GLY A 361 -28.51 8.00 -6.39
N LEU A 362 -29.47 8.62 -5.70
CA LEU A 362 -29.28 9.12 -4.35
C LEU A 362 -29.43 8.00 -3.32
N LYS A 363 -28.27 7.45 -2.93
CA LYS A 363 -27.96 6.81 -1.64
C LYS A 363 -28.49 5.40 -1.43
N LYS A 364 -27.71 4.38 -1.82
CA LYS A 364 -27.61 3.15 -1.02
C LYS A 364 -26.37 3.13 -0.12
N HIS A 365 -25.26 3.75 -0.54
CA HIS A 365 -24.09 4.10 0.28
C HIS A 365 -23.57 5.49 -0.13
N ASP A 366 -22.84 6.18 0.76
CA ASP A 366 -22.43 7.59 0.59
C ASP A 366 -21.31 7.80 -0.47
N GLU A 367 -20.94 6.78 -1.25
CA GLU A 367 -19.78 6.79 -2.17
C GLU A 367 -20.09 6.34 -3.62
N ASP A 368 -21.33 5.90 -3.93
CA ASP A 368 -21.66 5.35 -5.26
C ASP A 368 -22.34 6.40 -6.15
N VAL A 369 -21.73 6.76 -7.29
CA VAL A 369 -22.34 7.63 -8.32
C VAL A 369 -22.75 6.79 -9.52
N ILE A 370 -23.97 6.99 -10.01
CA ILE A 370 -24.54 6.24 -11.13
C ILE A 370 -24.98 7.20 -12.25
N TYR A 371 -24.40 7.04 -13.45
CA TYR A 371 -24.84 7.72 -14.67
C TYR A 371 -25.55 6.75 -15.60
N HIS A 372 -26.53 7.27 -16.34
CA HIS A 372 -27.25 6.52 -17.36
C HIS A 372 -27.02 7.14 -18.74
N TYR A 373 -26.72 6.28 -19.71
CA TYR A 373 -26.70 6.62 -21.14
C TYR A 373 -27.78 5.84 -21.88
N PRO A 374 -28.81 6.50 -22.42
CA PRO A 374 -29.81 5.83 -23.24
C PRO A 374 -29.18 5.39 -24.57
N ILE A 375 -29.24 4.10 -24.88
CA ILE A 375 -28.78 3.60 -26.19
C ILE A 375 -29.83 3.99 -27.23
N PRO A 376 -29.48 4.76 -28.29
CA PRO A 376 -30.45 5.15 -29.31
C PRO A 376 -31.14 3.93 -29.93
N ASN A 377 -32.47 3.99 -30.05
CA ASN A 377 -33.30 2.93 -30.63
C ASN A 377 -33.27 1.58 -29.88
N SER A 378 -32.87 1.56 -28.60
CA SER A 378 -32.93 0.38 -27.73
C SER A 378 -33.73 0.66 -26.45
N THR A 379 -34.32 -0.38 -25.85
CA THR A 379 -34.87 -0.32 -24.49
C THR A 379 -33.78 -0.44 -23.42
N ASP A 380 -32.57 -0.77 -23.83
CA ASP A 380 -31.40 -0.87 -22.98
C ASP A 380 -30.75 0.50 -22.76
N TYR A 381 -29.99 0.60 -21.69
CA TYR A 381 -29.17 1.76 -21.35
C TYR A 381 -27.82 1.28 -20.81
N LEU A 382 -26.79 2.11 -20.94
CA LEU A 382 -25.54 1.88 -20.23
C LEU A 382 -25.63 2.55 -18.86
N GLU A 383 -25.29 1.79 -17.83
CA GLU A 383 -25.14 2.23 -16.46
C GLU A 383 -23.65 2.33 -16.14
N TYR A 384 -23.22 3.53 -15.78
CA TYR A 384 -21.87 3.81 -15.34
C TYR A 384 -21.91 3.88 -13.82
N HIS A 385 -21.26 2.93 -13.16
CA HIS A 385 -21.23 2.79 -11.72
C HIS A 385 -19.81 3.08 -11.23
N TYR A 386 -19.70 4.05 -10.32
CA TYR A 386 -18.45 4.40 -9.69
C TYR A 386 -18.46 3.92 -8.24
N THR A 387 -17.55 3.00 -7.89
CA THR A 387 -17.33 2.50 -6.51
C THR A 387 -15.88 2.66 -6.06
N GLY A 388 -15.14 3.48 -6.81
CA GLY A 388 -13.68 3.59 -6.78
C GLY A 388 -13.00 2.98 -8.00
N ASP A 389 -13.57 1.92 -8.55
CA ASP A 389 -13.36 1.44 -9.91
C ASP A 389 -14.51 1.98 -10.79
N PHE A 390 -14.28 2.12 -12.09
CA PHE A 390 -15.27 2.69 -13.02
C PHE A 390 -15.86 1.59 -13.88
N ILE A 391 -17.11 1.20 -13.60
CA ILE A 391 -17.76 0.05 -14.22
C ILE A 391 -18.86 0.54 -15.16
N VAL A 392 -18.81 0.10 -16.42
CA VAL A 392 -19.82 0.33 -17.44
C VAL A 392 -20.59 -0.96 -17.67
N THR A 393 -21.89 -0.99 -17.39
CA THR A 393 -22.74 -2.17 -17.62
C THR A 393 -23.90 -1.84 -18.53
N ARG A 394 -24.21 -2.73 -19.48
CA ARG A 394 -25.42 -2.62 -20.30
C ARG A 394 -26.60 -3.24 -19.56
N ARG A 395 -27.66 -2.47 -19.31
CA ARG A 395 -28.87 -2.89 -18.58
C ARG A 395 -30.13 -2.73 -19.40
N SER A 396 -31.14 -3.56 -19.12
CA SER A 396 -32.46 -3.47 -19.75
C SER A 396 -33.51 -2.87 -18.80
N ARG A 397 -34.45 -2.08 -19.33
CA ARG A 397 -35.49 -1.37 -18.53
C ARG A 397 -36.53 -2.25 -17.83
N LEU A 398 -36.47 -3.58 -17.95
CA LEU A 398 -37.50 -4.50 -17.42
C LEU A 398 -37.28 -4.96 -15.96
N ASP A 399 -36.16 -4.66 -15.31
CA ASP A 399 -35.92 -5.05 -13.90
C ASP A 399 -36.32 -3.94 -12.91
N GLY A 400 -37.63 -3.75 -12.74
CA GLY A 400 -38.21 -2.84 -11.76
C GLY A 400 -38.38 -3.47 -10.38
N ARG A 401 -37.83 -2.84 -9.33
CA ARG A 401 -38.40 -2.86 -7.97
C ARG A 401 -38.27 -1.49 -7.30
N TYR A 402 -39.29 -0.67 -7.51
CA TYR A 402 -39.63 0.50 -6.71
C TYR A 402 -40.93 0.19 -5.97
N ILE A 403 -40.90 0.12 -4.63
CA ILE A 403 -42.09 0.21 -3.79
C ILE A 403 -41.72 1.09 -2.58
N GLU A 404 -42.23 2.32 -2.58
CA GLU A 404 -42.43 3.07 -1.35
C GLU A 404 -43.65 2.49 -0.61
N SER A 405 -43.51 2.21 0.67
CA SER A 405 -44.66 2.14 1.57
C SER A 405 -44.36 2.90 2.85
N VAL A 406 -45.25 3.85 3.13
CA VAL A 406 -45.24 4.74 4.29
C VAL A 406 -45.60 3.94 5.54
N SER A 407 -44.78 4.04 6.60
CA SER A 407 -45.24 3.78 7.96
C SER A 407 -44.93 4.98 8.85
N LYS A 408 -45.98 5.52 9.49
CA LYS A 408 -45.88 6.58 10.50
C LYS A 408 -45.36 5.95 11.80
N THR A 409 -44.10 6.21 12.12
CA THR A 409 -43.55 6.16 13.47
C THR A 409 -43.12 7.57 13.86
N PHE A 410 -43.38 7.97 15.11
CA PHE A 410 -42.84 9.20 15.68
C PHE A 410 -41.32 9.18 15.55
N GLY A 411 -40.77 10.05 14.71
CA GLY A 411 -39.34 10.14 14.41
C GLY A 411 -38.77 11.54 14.70
N PHE A 412 -37.46 11.67 14.54
CA PHE A 412 -36.72 12.94 14.70
C PHE A 412 -37.28 14.11 13.87
N SER A 413 -38.11 13.84 12.86
CA SER A 413 -38.87 14.83 12.08
C SER A 413 -39.81 15.71 12.93
N ASN A 414 -40.18 15.30 14.14
CA ASN A 414 -41.11 16.03 15.01
C ASN A 414 -40.44 16.99 16.02
N LEU A 415 -39.10 17.00 16.14
CA LEU A 415 -38.40 17.96 17.00
C LEU A 415 -38.38 19.35 16.34
N SER A 416 -38.40 20.45 17.12
CA SER A 416 -38.18 21.81 16.58
C SER A 416 -36.71 22.09 16.33
N ASP A 417 -36.39 23.02 15.43
CA ASP A 417 -34.99 23.37 15.11
C ASP A 417 -34.22 23.92 16.31
N ASP A 418 -34.90 24.59 17.24
CA ASP A 418 -34.29 25.06 18.49
C ASP A 418 -33.95 23.93 19.47
N LEU A 419 -34.77 22.86 19.52
CA LEU A 419 -34.44 21.67 20.30
C LEU A 419 -33.29 20.90 19.66
N ILE A 420 -33.24 20.82 18.33
CA ILE A 420 -32.12 20.22 17.59
C ILE A 420 -30.83 21.00 17.86
N ALA A 421 -30.85 22.33 17.80
CA ALA A 421 -29.68 23.17 18.10
C ALA A 421 -29.15 22.95 19.52
N LYS A 422 -30.03 22.90 20.53
CA LYS A 422 -29.64 22.58 21.92
C LYS A 422 -29.07 21.17 22.09
N ILE A 423 -29.47 20.22 21.25
CA ILE A 423 -28.85 18.89 21.20
C ILE A 423 -27.44 19.01 20.64
N PHE A 424 -27.24 19.70 19.51
CA PHE A 424 -25.91 19.90 18.92
C PHE A 424 -24.95 20.60 19.89
N GLU A 425 -25.39 21.63 20.62
CA GLU A 425 -24.57 22.34 21.62
C GLU A 425 -24.00 21.41 22.72
N LYS A 426 -24.71 20.32 23.03
CA LYS A 426 -24.29 19.36 24.08
C LYS A 426 -23.49 18.18 23.56
N LEU A 427 -23.26 18.10 22.24
CA LEU A 427 -22.57 16.99 21.61
C LEU A 427 -21.12 17.35 21.29
N ASP A 428 -20.24 16.37 21.44
CA ASP A 428 -18.87 16.48 20.92
C ASP A 428 -18.86 16.54 19.38
N LEU A 429 -17.77 17.08 18.81
CA LEU A 429 -17.66 17.30 17.36
C LEU A 429 -17.91 16.02 16.56
N LYS A 430 -17.48 14.86 17.07
CA LYS A 430 -17.70 13.56 16.42
C LYS A 430 -19.20 13.26 16.31
N LYS A 431 -19.96 13.44 17.38
CA LYS A 431 -21.41 13.25 17.39
C LYS A 431 -22.14 14.32 16.57
N GLN A 432 -21.66 15.57 16.58
CA GLN A 432 -22.20 16.63 15.72
C GLN A 432 -22.01 16.29 14.23
N LEU A 433 -20.80 15.92 13.80
CA LEU A 433 -20.51 15.48 12.43
C LEU A 433 -21.32 14.23 12.04
N THR A 434 -21.57 13.32 12.99
CA THR A 434 -22.41 12.14 12.76
C THR A 434 -23.87 12.53 12.54
N LEU A 435 -24.44 13.40 13.38
CA LEU A 435 -25.83 13.85 13.25
C LEU A 435 -26.06 14.71 12.01
N ARG A 436 -25.05 15.47 11.57
CA ARG A 436 -25.06 16.23 10.31
C ARG A 436 -25.27 15.34 9.08
N LYS A 437 -24.80 14.08 9.14
CA LYS A 437 -24.94 13.09 8.06
C LYS A 437 -26.32 12.44 8.01
N VAL A 438 -27.17 12.64 9.03
CA VAL A 438 -28.49 11.99 9.14
C VAL A 438 -29.51 12.56 8.15
N CYS A 439 -29.70 13.89 8.09
CA CYS A 439 -30.60 14.48 7.09
C CYS A 439 -30.31 15.98 6.82
N LYS A 440 -30.89 16.51 5.73
CA LYS A 440 -30.74 17.92 5.31
C LYS A 440 -31.11 18.93 6.41
N ARG A 441 -32.15 18.63 7.20
CA ARG A 441 -32.60 19.51 8.29
C ARG A 441 -31.60 19.60 9.45
N PHE A 442 -31.07 18.47 9.90
CA PHE A 442 -30.02 18.44 10.95
C PHE A 442 -28.74 19.12 10.45
N ARG A 443 -28.43 18.97 9.15
CA ARG A 443 -27.33 19.67 8.51
C ARG A 443 -27.50 21.19 8.57
N ASN A 444 -28.65 21.70 8.14
CA ASN A 444 -28.90 23.15 8.15
C ASN A 444 -28.81 23.73 9.59
N VAL A 445 -29.39 23.04 10.57
CA VAL A 445 -29.33 23.49 11.98
C VAL A 445 -27.90 23.44 12.55
N ALA A 446 -27.12 22.40 12.22
CA ALA A 446 -25.72 22.30 12.64
C ALA A 446 -24.85 23.40 12.02
N ASP A 447 -25.05 23.64 10.72
CA ASP A 447 -24.27 24.58 9.91
C ASP A 447 -24.55 26.04 10.33
N GLU A 448 -25.78 26.37 10.72
CA GLU A 448 -26.16 27.72 11.15
C GLU A 448 -25.81 28.05 12.61
N LYS A 449 -25.82 27.05 13.53
CA LYS A 449 -25.84 27.34 14.99
C LYS A 449 -24.68 26.77 15.83
N CYS A 450 -23.80 25.87 15.35
CA CYS A 450 -22.98 25.04 16.26
C CYS A 450 -21.46 24.91 16.03
N ILE A 451 -20.79 25.79 15.27
CA ILE A 451 -19.33 25.67 14.98
C ILE A 451 -18.43 26.30 16.08
N HIS A 452 -18.96 26.67 17.25
CA HIS A 452 -18.30 27.61 18.19
C HIS A 452 -17.10 27.04 19.00
N SER A 453 -16.69 25.77 18.80
CA SER A 453 -15.70 25.11 19.66
C SER A 453 -14.34 24.79 19.04
N ILE A 454 -14.11 25.05 17.74
CA ILE A 454 -12.82 24.71 17.10
C ILE A 454 -11.81 25.83 17.33
N LYS A 455 -10.68 25.49 17.95
CA LYS A 455 -9.60 26.41 18.34
C LYS A 455 -8.26 26.05 17.69
N SER A 456 -8.07 24.81 17.26
CA SER A 456 -6.88 24.41 16.53
C SER A 456 -7.20 23.54 15.33
N ILE A 457 -6.49 23.78 14.22
CA ILE A 457 -6.55 22.95 13.02
C ILE A 457 -5.12 22.59 12.60
N VAL A 458 -4.89 21.31 12.30
CA VAL A 458 -3.64 20.84 11.67
C VAL A 458 -3.99 20.14 10.39
N ILE A 459 -3.27 20.45 9.32
CA ILE A 459 -3.39 19.83 8.00
C ILE A 459 -2.00 19.36 7.58
N SER A 460 -1.82 18.05 7.35
CA SER A 460 -0.58 17.52 6.77
C SER A 460 -0.87 16.82 5.45
N CYS A 461 -0.20 17.26 4.39
CA CYS A 461 -0.24 16.65 3.07
C CYS A 461 1.02 15.78 2.88
N LEU A 462 0.83 14.46 2.84
CA LEU A 462 1.91 13.45 2.69
C LEU A 462 1.69 12.60 1.43
N ASN A 463 2.68 11.79 1.03
CA ASN A 463 2.67 10.99 -0.21
C ASN A 463 1.32 10.31 -0.49
N SER A 464 0.78 9.58 0.48
CA SER A 464 -0.37 8.69 0.27
C SER A 464 -1.59 9.01 1.12
N ARG A 465 -1.58 10.15 1.85
CA ARG A 465 -2.64 10.52 2.79
C ARG A 465 -2.71 12.03 3.04
N ILE A 466 -3.91 12.48 3.42
CA ILE A 466 -4.13 13.78 4.06
C ILE A 466 -4.47 13.51 5.51
N TYR A 467 -3.77 14.18 6.41
CA TYR A 467 -4.05 14.16 7.82
C TYR A 467 -4.71 15.47 8.23
N CYS A 468 -5.81 15.38 8.99
CA CYS A 468 -6.42 16.54 9.61
C CYS A 468 -6.60 16.32 11.12
N ARG A 469 -6.32 17.35 11.90
CA ARG A 469 -6.65 17.40 13.32
C ARG A 469 -7.50 18.62 13.61
N PHE A 470 -8.67 18.41 14.20
CA PHE A 470 -9.55 19.49 14.69
C PHE A 470 -9.59 19.43 16.22
N ASN A 471 -8.92 20.36 16.89
CA ASN A 471 -8.60 20.27 18.32
C ASN A 471 -7.85 18.95 18.64
N GLY A 472 -8.53 18.00 19.28
CA GLY A 472 -8.00 16.66 19.58
C GLY A 472 -8.56 15.55 18.68
N HIS A 473 -9.38 15.89 17.68
CA HIS A 473 -9.97 14.92 16.77
C HIS A 473 -9.08 14.70 15.55
N GLU A 474 -8.43 13.54 15.49
CA GLU A 474 -7.47 13.18 14.47
C GLU A 474 -8.12 12.28 13.41
N VAL A 475 -7.98 12.64 12.14
CA VAL A 475 -8.51 11.91 11.00
C VAL A 475 -7.45 11.76 9.93
N VAL A 476 -7.29 10.54 9.41
CA VAL A 476 -6.45 10.23 8.27
C VAL A 476 -7.36 9.87 7.11
N TYR A 477 -7.24 10.62 6.01
CA TYR A 477 -7.89 10.33 4.74
C TYR A 477 -6.86 9.71 3.81
N SER A 478 -7.13 8.51 3.30
CA SER A 478 -6.19 7.77 2.47
C SER A 478 -6.89 6.95 1.39
N ALA A 479 -6.13 6.53 0.38
CA ALA A 479 -6.60 5.57 -0.61
C ALA A 479 -7.01 4.24 0.04
N LYS A 480 -7.86 3.45 -0.63
CA LYS A 480 -8.42 2.19 -0.13
C LYS A 480 -7.34 1.15 0.22
N LYS A 481 -6.30 1.05 -0.62
CA LYS A 481 -5.15 0.15 -0.45
C LYS A 481 -4.10 0.66 0.56
N TRP A 482 -4.26 1.87 1.11
CA TRP A 482 -3.28 2.42 2.05
C TRP A 482 -3.28 1.67 3.39
N THR A 483 -2.10 1.15 3.74
CA THR A 483 -1.81 0.52 5.02
C THR A 483 -1.10 1.51 5.94
N LYS A 484 -1.47 1.50 7.22
CA LYS A 484 -0.85 2.36 8.23
C LYS A 484 0.58 1.86 8.48
N PRO A 485 1.62 2.69 8.28
CA PRO A 485 2.98 2.31 8.66
C PRO A 485 3.08 2.13 10.18
N ASN A 486 3.82 1.11 10.63
CA ASN A 486 3.94 0.79 12.06
C ASN A 486 4.59 1.92 12.86
N ASP A 487 5.47 2.71 12.26
CA ASP A 487 6.25 3.76 12.92
C ASP A 487 5.62 5.17 12.83
N ASP A 488 4.44 5.30 12.22
CA ASP A 488 3.78 6.59 12.04
C ASP A 488 3.03 7.03 13.31
N VAL A 489 3.73 7.76 14.18
CA VAL A 489 3.22 8.30 15.45
C VAL A 489 1.97 9.18 15.24
N GLN A 490 1.90 9.92 14.13
CA GLN A 490 0.78 10.81 13.82
C GLN A 490 -0.52 10.04 13.54
N CYS A 491 -0.43 8.75 13.21
CA CYS A 491 -1.56 7.88 12.92
C CYS A 491 -1.98 7.01 14.11
N GLN A 492 -1.33 7.09 15.28
CA GLN A 492 -1.57 6.16 16.39
C GLN A 492 -3.04 6.17 16.84
N ASN A 493 -3.61 7.36 17.04
CA ASN A 493 -4.98 7.53 17.56
C ASN A 493 -5.98 8.08 16.52
N ALA A 494 -5.54 8.24 15.27
CA ALA A 494 -6.37 8.84 14.23
C ALA A 494 -7.43 7.86 13.70
N LYS A 495 -8.64 8.39 13.45
CA LYS A 495 -9.66 7.66 12.69
C LYS A 495 -9.22 7.58 11.23
N ILE A 496 -9.16 6.39 10.67
CA ILE A 496 -8.78 6.18 9.28
C ILE A 496 -10.06 6.13 8.43
N ILE A 497 -10.15 7.02 7.45
CA ILE A 497 -11.18 7.03 6.41
C ILE A 497 -10.47 6.65 5.11
N ARG A 498 -10.86 5.49 4.59
CA ARG A 498 -10.33 4.93 3.34
C ARG A 498 -11.39 5.06 2.26
N GLY A 499 -11.02 5.57 1.11
CA GLY A 499 -11.93 5.69 -0.03
C GLY A 499 -11.20 6.23 -1.25
N ASN A 500 -11.69 5.87 -2.44
CA ASN A 500 -11.28 6.53 -3.67
C ASN A 500 -11.96 7.92 -3.66
N GLY A 501 -11.21 8.99 -3.93
CA GLY A 501 -11.67 10.38 -3.68
C GLY A 501 -11.49 10.90 -2.24
N TYR A 502 -10.63 10.27 -1.43
CA TYR A 502 -10.36 10.69 -0.04
C TYR A 502 -9.96 12.18 0.11
N ARG A 503 -9.41 12.80 -0.93
CA ARG A 503 -9.08 14.24 -0.98
C ARG A 503 -10.34 15.10 -0.86
N ASN A 504 -11.40 14.76 -1.56
CA ASN A 504 -12.69 15.47 -1.49
C ASN A 504 -13.34 15.25 -0.14
N ILE A 505 -13.22 14.06 0.45
CA ILE A 505 -13.70 13.81 1.81
C ILE A 505 -12.94 14.72 2.79
N ALA A 506 -11.61 14.80 2.68
CA ALA A 506 -10.78 15.67 3.51
C ALA A 506 -11.16 17.15 3.31
N CYS A 507 -11.26 17.62 2.07
CA CYS A 507 -11.64 18.99 1.73
C CYS A 507 -13.07 19.31 2.17
N ASN A 508 -14.03 18.38 2.09
CA ASN A 508 -15.40 18.58 2.56
C ASN A 508 -15.48 18.71 4.09
N ASP A 509 -14.75 17.87 4.82
CA ASP A 509 -14.67 17.95 6.29
C ASP A 509 -13.95 19.24 6.72
N LEU A 510 -12.90 19.66 6.00
CA LEU A 510 -12.26 20.96 6.18
C LEU A 510 -13.22 22.12 5.83
N ASN A 511 -13.97 22.00 4.74
CA ASN A 511 -14.90 23.02 4.24
C ASN A 511 -15.96 23.33 5.28
N TYR A 512 -16.48 22.29 5.94
CA TYR A 512 -17.44 22.45 7.02
C TYR A 512 -16.96 23.39 8.12
N VAL A 513 -15.68 23.28 8.47
CA VAL A 513 -15.10 24.07 9.55
C VAL A 513 -14.68 25.45 9.05
N LEU A 514 -13.93 25.49 7.95
CA LEU A 514 -13.28 26.70 7.44
C LEU A 514 -14.22 27.64 6.69
N SER A 515 -15.36 27.17 6.17
CA SER A 515 -16.40 28.01 5.56
C SER A 515 -17.02 29.03 6.52
N ASN A 516 -16.91 28.83 7.84
CA ASN A 516 -17.46 29.77 8.81
C ASN A 516 -16.60 31.04 8.89
N PRO A 517 -17.09 32.22 8.44
CA PRO A 517 -16.32 33.45 8.46
C PRO A 517 -16.07 33.99 9.89
N ASN A 518 -16.82 33.51 10.88
CA ASN A 518 -16.65 33.87 12.29
C ASN A 518 -15.68 32.91 13.02
N LEU A 519 -15.09 31.94 12.33
CA LEU A 519 -14.11 31.03 12.93
C LEU A 519 -12.88 31.80 13.41
N GLN A 520 -12.54 31.64 14.69
CA GLN A 520 -11.35 32.22 15.31
C GLN A 520 -10.48 31.12 15.91
N LEU A 521 -9.39 30.80 15.23
CA LEU A 521 -8.43 29.80 15.65
C LEU A 521 -7.37 30.41 16.58
N GLU A 522 -7.00 29.68 17.62
CA GLU A 522 -5.79 29.96 18.40
C GLU A 522 -4.55 29.45 17.66
N TYR A 523 -4.67 28.32 16.96
CA TYR A 523 -3.56 27.65 16.29
C TYR A 523 -3.96 27.05 14.94
N PHE A 524 -3.13 27.28 13.93
CA PHE A 524 -3.21 26.63 12.62
C PHE A 524 -1.85 26.05 12.25
N GLU A 525 -1.82 24.80 11.80
CA GLU A 525 -0.61 24.16 11.33
C GLU A 525 -0.81 23.56 9.94
N PHE A 526 0.15 23.82 9.05
CA PHE A 526 0.21 23.23 7.73
C PHE A 526 1.55 22.53 7.52
N GLU A 527 1.50 21.29 7.06
CA GLU A 527 2.70 20.48 6.83
C GLU A 527 2.70 19.91 5.40
N TYR A 528 3.83 20.09 4.71
CA TYR A 528 4.12 19.53 3.41
C TYR A 528 5.53 18.94 3.41
N LYS A 529 5.66 17.63 3.23
CA LYS A 529 6.98 16.97 3.20
C LYS A 529 7.08 16.03 2.01
N LYS A 530 8.13 16.20 1.20
CA LYS A 530 8.53 15.24 0.18
C LYS A 530 9.50 14.23 0.82
N LEU A 531 9.11 12.96 0.98
CA LEU A 531 9.95 11.95 1.64
C LEU A 531 11.07 11.43 0.71
N LEU A 532 12.17 11.01 1.33
CA LEU A 532 13.51 10.76 0.75
C LEU A 532 13.65 9.55 -0.20
N PHE A 533 12.63 8.72 -0.40
CA PHE A 533 12.78 7.42 -1.09
C PHE A 533 11.84 7.17 -2.26
N THR A 534 11.22 8.21 -2.82
CA THR A 534 10.37 8.05 -4.02
C THR A 534 10.71 9.13 -5.03
N GLU A 535 11.81 8.96 -5.76
CA GLU A 535 11.90 9.53 -7.10
C GLU A 535 10.67 9.04 -7.89
N GLY A 536 9.86 9.96 -8.41
CA GLY A 536 8.60 9.65 -9.11
C GLY A 536 7.28 9.90 -8.35
N SER A 537 7.27 10.24 -7.05
CA SER A 537 6.00 10.48 -6.33
C SER A 537 5.31 11.79 -6.76
N THR A 538 4.39 11.69 -7.73
CA THR A 538 3.44 12.73 -8.15
C THR A 538 2.40 13.01 -7.05
N THR A 539 2.16 12.07 -6.15
CA THR A 539 1.00 12.05 -5.25
C THR A 539 1.02 13.07 -4.11
N VAL A 540 2.19 13.43 -3.54
CA VAL A 540 2.25 14.55 -2.55
C VAL A 540 1.83 15.85 -3.20
N LYS A 541 2.31 16.08 -4.43
CA LYS A 541 1.97 17.28 -5.20
C LYS A 541 0.47 17.30 -5.46
N THR A 542 -0.15 16.16 -5.76
CA THR A 542 -1.60 16.07 -5.95
C THR A 542 -2.38 16.37 -4.65
N ASN A 543 -1.98 15.80 -3.50
CA ASN A 543 -2.62 16.08 -2.21
C ASN A 543 -2.51 17.55 -1.83
N TYR A 544 -1.31 18.12 -2.00
CA TYR A 544 -1.06 19.54 -1.78
C TYR A 544 -1.87 20.42 -2.73
N LYS A 545 -1.91 20.10 -4.03
CA LYS A 545 -2.71 20.83 -5.03
C LYS A 545 -4.18 20.84 -4.67
N ALA A 546 -4.76 19.70 -4.28
CA ALA A 546 -6.16 19.60 -3.89
C ALA A 546 -6.48 20.51 -2.69
N VAL A 547 -5.66 20.45 -1.63
CA VAL A 547 -5.85 21.30 -0.45
C VAL A 547 -5.58 22.78 -0.78
N LYS A 548 -4.60 23.09 -1.62
CA LYS A 548 -4.31 24.45 -2.09
C LYS A 548 -5.50 25.03 -2.85
N SER A 549 -6.00 24.34 -3.87
CA SER A 549 -7.16 24.80 -4.65
C SER A 549 -8.41 24.96 -3.79
N PHE A 550 -8.58 24.08 -2.80
CA PHE A 550 -9.62 24.24 -1.79
C PHE A 550 -9.44 25.52 -0.95
N LEU A 551 -8.23 25.80 -0.45
CA LEU A 551 -7.96 27.05 0.28
C LEU A 551 -8.16 28.30 -0.59
N GLU A 552 -7.81 28.23 -1.88
CA GLU A 552 -8.02 29.28 -2.88
C GLU A 552 -9.51 29.55 -3.16
N SER A 553 -10.39 28.58 -2.91
CA SER A 553 -11.83 28.72 -3.15
C SER A 553 -12.56 29.62 -2.14
N PHE A 554 -11.95 29.93 -0.99
CA PHE A 554 -12.60 30.74 0.04
C PHE A 554 -12.65 32.22 -0.32
N SER A 555 -13.84 32.82 -0.19
CA SER A 555 -14.03 34.26 -0.33
C SER A 555 -13.54 35.08 0.88
N HIS A 556 -13.26 34.43 2.01
CA HIS A 556 -12.81 35.08 3.25
C HIS A 556 -11.45 34.54 3.71
N LYS A 557 -10.76 35.33 4.53
CA LYS A 557 -9.51 34.92 5.21
C LYS A 557 -9.81 34.29 6.56
N ILE A 558 -9.00 33.32 6.97
CA ILE A 558 -9.16 32.61 8.24
C ILE A 558 -8.52 33.44 9.36
N SER A 559 -9.30 33.72 10.42
CA SER A 559 -8.77 34.38 11.61
C SER A 559 -8.02 33.37 12.49
N VAL A 560 -6.72 33.61 12.70
CA VAL A 560 -5.87 32.78 13.55
C VAL A 560 -4.85 33.62 14.31
N LYS A 561 -4.49 33.22 15.54
CA LYS A 561 -3.42 33.87 16.34
C LYS A 561 -2.02 33.33 16.07
N LYS A 562 -1.86 32.02 15.95
CA LYS A 562 -0.58 31.35 15.70
C LYS A 562 -0.65 30.45 14.48
N CYS A 563 0.28 30.62 13.55
CA CYS A 563 0.41 29.78 12.36
C CYS A 563 1.77 29.06 12.37
N LYS A 564 1.79 27.75 12.14
CA LYS A 564 3.01 26.96 11.90
C LYS A 564 2.97 26.36 10.51
N ILE A 565 4.03 26.54 9.73
CA ILE A 565 4.18 25.95 8.40
C ILE A 565 5.46 25.13 8.38
N SER A 566 5.34 23.83 8.18
CA SER A 566 6.47 22.91 8.06
C SER A 566 6.60 22.46 6.60
N THR A 567 7.68 22.80 5.91
CA THR A 567 7.81 22.53 4.47
C THR A 567 9.24 22.28 3.99
N THR A 568 9.40 21.46 2.96
CA THR A 568 10.63 21.33 2.16
C THR A 568 10.69 22.33 0.99
N ASP A 569 9.56 22.98 0.65
CA ASP A 569 9.46 23.93 -0.48
C ASP A 569 8.86 25.27 -0.04
N LEU A 570 9.60 26.35 -0.28
CA LEU A 570 9.24 27.71 0.09
C LEU A 570 7.94 28.19 -0.57
N ILE A 571 7.56 27.65 -1.73
CA ILE A 571 6.31 28.05 -2.42
C ILE A 571 5.08 27.76 -1.55
N VAL A 572 5.13 26.73 -0.70
CA VAL A 572 4.04 26.36 0.20
C VAL A 572 3.72 27.48 1.19
N ILE A 573 4.74 28.20 1.67
CA ILE A 573 4.54 29.33 2.59
C ILE A 573 3.82 30.47 1.86
N LEU A 574 4.24 30.77 0.63
CA LEU A 574 3.64 31.82 -0.20
C LEU A 574 2.21 31.48 -0.62
N ASP A 575 1.89 30.20 -0.75
CA ASP A 575 0.54 29.75 -1.06
C ASP A 575 -0.35 29.80 0.20
N VAL A 576 0.11 29.28 1.34
CA VAL A 576 -0.74 29.12 2.54
C VAL A 576 -0.93 30.41 3.36
N LEU A 577 0.14 31.18 3.58
CA LEU A 577 0.10 32.35 4.47
C LEU A 577 -0.92 33.43 4.03
N PRO A 578 -1.12 33.72 2.73
CA PRO A 578 -2.10 34.70 2.27
C PRO A 578 -3.56 34.44 2.67
N PHE A 579 -3.93 33.18 2.94
CA PHE A 579 -5.29 32.81 3.37
C PHE A 579 -5.59 33.21 4.82
N LEU A 580 -4.58 33.62 5.58
CA LEU A 580 -4.75 34.01 6.98
C LEU A 580 -4.97 35.51 7.12
N GLN A 581 -5.80 35.90 8.08
CA GLN A 581 -6.07 37.30 8.38
C GLN A 581 -4.87 37.95 9.10
N SER A 582 -4.23 38.93 8.46
CA SER A 582 -2.99 39.56 8.97
C SER A 582 -3.16 40.21 10.36
N LYS A 583 -4.28 40.90 10.59
CA LYS A 583 -4.53 41.64 11.84
C LYS A 583 -4.64 40.76 13.09
N THR A 584 -5.00 39.49 12.92
CA THR A 584 -5.18 38.56 14.05
C THR A 584 -3.97 37.66 14.26
N LEU A 585 -3.15 37.48 13.22
CA LEU A 585 -1.97 36.63 13.23
C LEU A 585 -0.84 37.31 14.02
N LYS A 586 -0.54 36.76 15.21
CA LYS A 586 0.49 37.26 16.12
C LYS A 586 1.82 36.56 15.93
N ARG A 587 1.82 35.23 15.81
CA ARG A 587 3.03 34.39 15.73
C ARG A 587 3.03 33.57 14.46
N ILE A 588 4.16 33.61 13.74
CA ILE A 588 4.46 32.76 12.59
C ILE A 588 5.57 31.81 12.98
N GLU A 589 5.42 30.52 12.69
CA GLU A 589 6.47 29.52 12.85
C GLU A 589 6.77 28.90 11.49
N ILE A 590 8.01 29.01 11.03
CA ILE A 590 8.46 28.43 9.77
C ILE A 590 9.46 27.32 10.09
N CYS A 591 9.11 26.09 9.74
CA CYS A 591 9.95 24.92 9.95
C CYS A 591 10.41 24.34 8.63
N ARG A 592 11.70 24.52 8.31
CA ARG A 592 12.32 23.85 7.16
C ARG A 592 12.55 22.37 7.50
N ALA A 593 12.07 21.49 6.66
CA ALA A 593 12.41 20.08 6.69
C ALA A 593 13.56 19.81 5.70
N GLU A 594 14.66 19.21 6.15
CA GLU A 594 15.79 18.83 5.30
C GLU A 594 15.39 17.60 4.43
N GLY A 595 15.68 17.61 3.12
CA GLY A 595 15.34 16.51 2.19
C GLY A 595 15.89 16.66 0.75
N LEU A 596 15.74 15.62 -0.09
CA LEU A 596 16.06 15.65 -1.53
C LEU A 596 15.17 16.69 -2.25
N HIS A 597 15.78 17.58 -3.03
CA HIS A 597 15.17 18.79 -3.62
C HIS A 597 14.72 19.86 -2.62
N ASP A 598 15.42 20.00 -1.48
CA ASP A 598 15.30 21.19 -0.65
C ASP A 598 15.58 22.46 -1.47
N THR A 599 14.54 23.26 -1.69
CA THR A 599 14.61 24.41 -2.61
C THR A 599 15.08 25.70 -1.94
N TRP A 600 15.45 25.65 -0.65
CA TRP A 600 15.87 26.84 0.10
C TRP A 600 17.26 27.37 -0.32
N ASP A 601 18.14 26.51 -0.85
CA ASP A 601 19.53 26.86 -1.19
C ASP A 601 19.73 27.38 -2.64
N ASP A 602 18.67 27.46 -3.45
CA ASP A 602 18.73 27.86 -4.87
C ASP A 602 18.65 29.40 -5.12
N SER A 603 19.49 29.93 -6.01
CA SER A 603 19.60 31.38 -6.34
C SER A 603 18.27 32.11 -6.70
N PRO A 604 17.31 31.52 -7.44
CA PRO A 604 16.00 32.13 -7.72
C PRO A 604 15.12 32.37 -6.48
N TYR A 605 15.41 31.72 -5.35
CA TYR A 605 14.53 31.70 -4.18
C TYR A 605 14.77 32.86 -3.21
N ARG A 606 15.91 33.59 -3.30
CA ARG A 606 16.07 34.87 -2.59
C ARG A 606 14.94 35.84 -2.91
N LYS A 607 14.50 35.90 -4.18
CA LYS A 607 13.34 36.70 -4.60
C LYS A 607 12.02 36.24 -3.98
N LYS A 608 11.88 34.95 -3.65
CA LYS A 608 10.68 34.41 -3.00
C LYS A 608 10.65 34.77 -1.51
N ILE A 609 11.81 34.78 -0.83
CA ILE A 609 11.91 35.29 0.55
C ILE A 609 11.60 36.79 0.60
N ASP A 610 12.10 37.59 -0.35
CA ASP A 610 11.72 38.99 -0.45
C ASP A 610 10.19 39.12 -0.63
N LYS A 611 9.57 38.33 -1.52
CA LYS A 611 8.10 38.29 -1.70
C LYS A 611 7.34 37.89 -0.43
N LEU A 612 7.86 36.93 0.34
CA LEU A 612 7.28 36.50 1.61
C LEU A 612 7.28 37.67 2.61
N ALA A 613 8.41 38.38 2.71
CA ALA A 613 8.55 39.54 3.59
C ALA A 613 7.63 40.70 3.22
N GLU A 614 7.17 40.77 1.95
CA GLU A 614 6.22 41.77 1.49
C GLU A 614 4.76 41.50 1.88
N LEU A 615 4.42 40.28 2.32
CA LEU A 615 3.06 39.93 2.72
C LEU A 615 2.62 40.69 3.98
N GLU A 616 1.37 41.16 3.99
CA GLU A 616 0.79 41.85 5.14
C GLU A 616 0.77 40.97 6.40
N GLN A 617 0.55 39.66 6.22
CA GLN A 617 0.62 38.67 7.30
C GLN A 617 2.00 38.65 7.96
N TRP A 618 3.07 38.74 7.15
CA TRP A 618 4.44 38.77 7.64
C TRP A 618 4.74 40.09 8.36
N LYS A 619 4.40 41.23 7.74
CA LYS A 619 4.66 42.58 8.25
C LYS A 619 3.92 42.92 9.55
N GLN A 620 2.73 42.35 9.76
CA GLN A 620 1.89 42.66 10.92
C GLN A 620 2.09 41.68 12.10
N ALA A 621 2.67 40.50 11.85
CA ALA A 621 2.96 39.55 12.92
C ALA A 621 4.00 40.11 13.90
N GLU A 622 3.84 39.76 15.18
CA GLU A 622 4.67 40.25 16.29
C GLU A 622 5.81 39.29 16.60
N GLU A 623 5.65 37.99 16.32
CA GLU A 623 6.62 36.95 16.67
C GLU A 623 6.93 36.06 15.47
N LEU A 624 8.20 35.68 15.34
CA LEU A 624 8.64 34.65 14.39
C LEU A 624 9.43 33.56 15.12
N TYR A 625 9.07 32.30 14.88
CA TYR A 625 9.89 31.15 15.25
C TYR A 625 10.44 30.50 13.98
N ALA A 626 11.74 30.61 13.75
CA ALA A 626 12.42 30.03 12.59
C ALA A 626 13.13 28.73 13.00
N VAL A 627 12.76 27.61 12.38
CA VAL A 627 13.39 26.29 12.62
C VAL A 627 14.09 25.85 11.35
N HIS A 628 15.41 25.74 11.39
CA HIS A 628 16.29 25.41 10.26
C HIS A 628 16.22 26.37 9.06
N SER A 629 15.61 27.54 9.24
CA SER A 629 15.32 28.51 8.18
C SER A 629 15.91 29.89 8.41
N PHE A 630 16.53 30.15 9.56
CA PHE A 630 16.88 31.53 9.96
C PHE A 630 17.91 32.16 9.04
N LYS A 631 18.93 31.38 8.64
CA LYS A 631 20.05 31.83 7.78
C LYS A 631 19.63 32.41 6.42
N TYR A 632 18.40 32.17 5.96
CA TYR A 632 17.89 32.66 4.68
C TYR A 632 17.27 34.06 4.76
N PHE A 633 16.94 34.53 5.96
CA PHE A 633 16.34 35.84 6.15
C PHE A 633 17.41 36.91 6.31
N GLN A 634 17.20 38.05 5.64
CA GLN A 634 18.03 39.23 5.84
C GLN A 634 17.47 40.08 6.98
N HIS A 635 18.31 40.92 7.58
CA HIS A 635 17.91 41.80 8.69
C HIS A 635 16.66 42.64 8.37
N ARG A 636 16.49 43.10 7.13
CA ARG A 636 15.32 43.87 6.69
C ARG A 636 14.00 43.07 6.70
N HIS A 637 14.06 41.74 6.62
CA HIS A 637 12.88 40.87 6.68
C HIS A 637 12.41 40.63 8.11
N LEU A 638 13.28 40.88 9.10
CA LEU A 638 13.09 40.48 10.49
C LEU A 638 12.92 41.65 11.47
N SER A 639 13.35 42.85 11.09
CA SER A 639 13.50 43.99 12.00
C SER A 639 12.19 44.50 12.61
N HIS A 640 11.02 44.19 12.03
CA HIS A 640 9.72 44.64 12.52
C HIS A 640 9.11 43.73 13.60
N PHE A 641 9.57 42.48 13.72
CA PHE A 641 9.09 41.56 14.76
C PHE A 641 9.49 42.06 16.16
N LYS A 642 8.74 41.70 17.20
CA LYS A 642 9.03 42.01 18.60
C LYS A 642 9.86 40.91 19.27
N HIS A 643 9.58 39.66 18.94
CA HIS A 643 10.28 38.48 19.46
C HIS A 643 10.66 37.54 18.33
N LEU A 644 11.89 37.03 18.38
CA LEU A 644 12.43 36.07 17.43
C LEU A 644 12.94 34.85 18.19
N ASP A 645 12.35 33.70 17.92
CA ASP A 645 12.87 32.40 18.37
C ASP A 645 13.56 31.74 17.16
N VAL A 646 14.69 31.08 17.38
CA VAL A 646 15.49 30.44 16.34
C VAL A 646 15.93 29.07 16.82
N TYR A 647 15.65 28.02 16.05
CA TYR A 647 16.13 26.67 16.28
C TYR A 647 17.01 26.25 15.10
N GLU A 648 18.28 25.98 15.34
CA GLU A 648 19.25 25.59 14.31
C GLU A 648 20.11 24.41 14.76
N ASN A 649 20.69 23.67 13.81
CA ASN A 649 21.64 22.60 14.15
C ASN A 649 22.98 23.17 14.62
N SER A 650 23.46 24.20 13.92
CA SER A 650 24.65 25.00 14.23
C SER A 650 24.37 26.48 13.96
N ILE A 651 25.20 27.37 14.51
CA ILE A 651 25.12 28.81 14.25
C ILE A 651 26.34 29.24 13.44
N ASP A 652 26.12 30.00 12.37
CA ASP A 652 27.17 30.51 11.49
C ASP A 652 27.38 32.02 11.67
N ILE A 653 28.51 32.51 11.14
CA ILE A 653 28.83 33.94 11.14
C ILE A 653 27.74 34.82 10.49
N TRP A 654 27.06 34.31 9.46
CA TRP A 654 26.05 35.06 8.72
C TRP A 654 24.81 35.32 9.56
N SER A 655 24.39 34.33 10.35
CA SER A 655 23.27 34.42 11.28
C SER A 655 23.55 35.45 12.38
N ILE A 656 24.77 35.43 12.95
CA ILE A 656 25.21 36.44 13.93
C ILE A 656 25.22 37.84 13.30
N SER A 657 25.77 37.96 12.09
CA SER A 657 25.83 39.23 11.36
C SER A 657 24.43 39.78 11.06
N ALA A 658 23.48 38.92 10.66
CA ALA A 658 22.10 39.31 10.42
C ALA A 658 21.44 39.86 11.69
N VAL A 659 21.65 39.22 12.85
CA VAL A 659 21.14 39.72 14.13
C VAL A 659 21.79 41.04 14.53
N PHE A 660 23.11 41.15 14.41
CA PHE A 660 23.83 42.38 14.71
C PHE A 660 23.31 43.56 13.87
N GLN A 661 23.17 43.36 12.54
CA GLN A 661 22.64 44.36 11.62
C GLN A 661 21.20 44.74 11.96
N MET A 662 20.37 43.75 12.28
CA MET A 662 18.96 43.94 12.63
C MET A 662 18.81 44.86 13.87
N PHE A 663 19.52 44.57 14.96
CA PHE A 663 19.46 45.42 16.16
C PHE A 663 20.15 46.79 15.97
N SER A 664 21.05 46.92 15.00
CA SER A 664 21.72 48.18 14.65
C SER A 664 20.87 49.10 13.77
N THR A 665 19.73 48.63 13.24
CA THR A 665 18.88 49.41 12.32
C THR A 665 18.03 50.41 13.10
N LYS A 666 17.81 51.64 12.62
CA LYS A 666 17.01 52.68 13.35
C LYS A 666 15.53 52.33 13.56
N SER A 667 14.98 51.40 12.78
CA SER A 667 13.55 51.03 12.78
C SER A 667 13.26 49.67 13.43
N PHE A 668 14.20 49.14 14.22
CA PHE A 668 14.06 47.84 14.85
C PHE A 668 12.98 47.85 15.96
N ARG A 669 12.17 46.79 16.02
CA ARG A 669 11.20 46.53 17.09
C ARG A 669 11.51 45.28 17.91
N VAL A 670 12.53 44.52 17.49
CA VAL A 670 12.96 43.29 18.14
C VAL A 670 13.50 43.63 19.52
N SER A 671 12.84 43.12 20.55
CA SER A 671 13.28 43.26 21.94
C SER A 671 14.29 42.18 22.32
N GLN A 672 14.15 41.00 21.73
CA GLN A 672 14.95 39.82 22.05
C GLN A 672 15.00 38.88 20.84
N CYS A 673 16.18 38.30 20.59
CA CYS A 673 16.37 37.17 19.69
C CYS A 673 16.91 35.99 20.49
N HIS A 674 16.22 34.85 20.46
CA HIS A 674 16.54 33.67 21.24
C HIS A 674 16.91 32.51 20.31
N TYR A 675 18.15 32.04 20.41
CA TYR A 675 18.67 30.87 19.73
C TYR A 675 18.65 29.63 20.62
N TYR A 676 18.22 28.54 20.02
CA TYR A 676 18.43 27.17 20.46
C TYR A 676 19.24 26.43 19.38
N VAL A 677 20.45 26.02 19.72
CA VAL A 677 21.43 25.41 18.81
C VAL A 677 21.69 23.97 19.24
N ARG A 678 21.27 23.00 18.44
CA ARG A 678 21.32 21.57 18.80
C ARG A 678 22.74 21.10 19.14
N ASN A 679 23.74 21.54 18.40
CA ASN A 679 25.13 21.10 18.56
C ASN A 679 25.92 21.89 19.62
N GLY A 680 25.26 22.77 20.37
CA GLY A 680 25.93 23.70 21.27
C GLY A 680 26.50 24.93 20.54
N ILE A 681 27.04 25.88 21.31
CA ILE A 681 27.58 27.14 20.79
C ILE A 681 29.09 27.19 20.99
N ASN A 682 29.83 27.21 19.87
CA ASN A 682 31.30 27.31 19.87
C ASN A 682 31.76 28.74 19.55
N ILE A 683 31.98 29.54 20.59
CA ILE A 683 32.43 30.93 20.44
C ILE A 683 33.84 31.05 19.85
N ALA A 684 34.72 30.06 20.11
CA ALA A 684 36.07 30.10 19.57
C ALA A 684 36.06 29.97 18.04
N GLU A 685 35.21 29.08 17.52
CA GLU A 685 34.96 28.89 16.09
C GLU A 685 34.31 30.12 15.47
N LEU A 686 33.24 30.66 16.07
CA LEU A 686 32.61 31.90 15.61
C LEU A 686 33.61 33.07 15.55
N ASN A 687 34.48 33.23 16.56
CA ASN A 687 35.52 34.25 16.54
C ASN A 687 36.58 34.01 15.46
N ALA A 688 36.98 32.75 15.24
CA ALA A 688 37.92 32.38 14.18
C ALA A 688 37.35 32.67 12.78
N GLU A 689 36.03 32.52 12.61
CA GLU A 689 35.30 32.88 11.39
C GLU A 689 35.10 34.40 11.24
N GLY A 690 35.29 35.18 12.32
CA GLY A 690 35.17 36.65 12.34
C GLY A 690 33.80 37.19 12.79
N ALA A 691 33.03 36.41 13.57
CA ALA A 691 31.71 36.81 14.04
C ALA A 691 31.74 37.99 15.03
N ILE A 692 30.76 38.88 14.91
CA ILE A 692 30.60 40.06 15.76
C ILE A 692 29.83 39.67 17.03
N ILE A 693 30.52 39.06 18.00
CA ILE A 693 29.92 38.57 19.26
C ILE A 693 30.46 39.27 20.53
N GLY A 694 31.22 40.35 20.35
CA GLY A 694 31.65 41.25 21.42
C GLY A 694 32.71 40.70 22.38
N ASP A 695 33.01 41.48 23.41
CA ASP A 695 34.00 41.15 24.43
C ASP A 695 33.35 40.49 25.66
N PRO A 696 34.06 39.61 26.40
CA PRO A 696 33.54 39.03 27.64
C PRO A 696 33.12 40.09 28.67
N ALA A 697 31.93 39.92 29.25
CA ALA A 697 31.35 40.85 30.22
C ALA A 697 31.10 40.16 31.59
N PRO A 698 30.91 40.94 32.68
CA PRO A 698 30.60 40.40 34.00
C PRO A 698 29.33 39.55 34.01
N ARG A 699 29.33 38.47 34.82
CA ARG A 699 28.17 37.56 34.93
C ARG A 699 27.07 38.16 35.78
N HIS A 700 25.81 38.04 35.33
CA HIS A 700 24.61 38.25 36.14
C HIS A 700 23.95 36.90 36.45
N GLY A 701 24.43 36.18 37.48
CA GLY A 701 23.82 34.92 37.94
C GLY A 701 24.76 33.70 37.94
N ARG A 702 24.19 32.51 38.24
CA ARG A 702 24.95 31.26 38.48
C ARG A 702 25.25 30.43 37.23
N ASP A 703 24.47 30.55 36.16
CA ASP A 703 24.64 29.74 34.93
C ASP A 703 24.64 30.64 33.67
N GLY A 704 25.67 30.52 32.81
CA GLY A 704 25.78 31.23 31.53
C GLY A 704 27.02 32.13 31.37
N MET A 705 27.33 32.51 30.13
CA MET A 705 28.41 33.43 29.73
C MET A 705 27.80 34.65 29.05
N VAL A 706 28.36 35.83 29.32
CA VAL A 706 27.85 37.11 28.78
C VAL A 706 28.95 37.78 27.96
N ARG A 707 28.59 38.34 26.80
CA ARG A 707 29.46 39.20 26.00
C ARG A 707 28.72 40.47 25.57
N HIS A 708 29.43 41.59 25.53
CA HIS A 708 28.89 42.89 25.14
C HIS A 708 29.51 43.35 23.82
N CYS A 709 28.66 43.79 22.90
CA CYS A 709 29.10 44.33 21.62
C CYS A 709 28.51 45.74 21.40
N SER A 710 29.38 46.74 21.25
CA SER A 710 28.94 48.13 21.03
C SER A 710 28.22 48.28 19.70
N ILE A 711 27.12 49.03 19.70
CA ILE A 711 26.39 49.38 18.48
C ILE A 711 26.98 50.69 17.92
N PRO A 712 27.41 50.73 16.65
CA PRO A 712 27.96 51.95 16.07
C PRO A 712 26.98 53.13 16.16
N ASN A 713 27.47 54.27 16.66
CA ASN A 713 26.69 55.51 16.81
C ASN A 713 25.50 55.41 17.79
N SER A 714 25.59 54.54 18.80
CA SER A 714 24.60 54.42 19.88
C SER A 714 25.30 54.26 21.23
N THR A 715 24.67 54.74 22.30
CA THR A 715 25.04 54.45 23.70
C THR A 715 24.49 53.10 24.19
N ASP A 716 23.84 52.36 23.30
CA ASP A 716 23.35 51.02 23.59
C ASP A 716 24.37 49.99 23.13
N TYR A 717 24.33 48.81 23.76
CA TYR A 717 25.12 47.65 23.38
C TYR A 717 24.23 46.42 23.17
N LEU A 718 24.74 45.43 22.46
CA LEU A 718 24.14 44.11 22.37
C LEU A 718 24.75 43.21 23.44
N GLU A 719 23.89 42.63 24.25
CA GLU A 719 24.23 41.60 25.21
C GLU A 719 23.92 40.22 24.64
N PHE A 720 24.96 39.40 24.51
CA PHE A 720 24.87 37.99 24.15
C PHE A 720 25.02 37.17 25.43
N HIS A 721 23.90 36.64 25.93
CA HIS A 721 23.89 35.72 27.07
C HIS A 721 23.70 34.29 26.56
N TYR A 722 24.68 33.41 26.76
CA TYR A 722 24.65 32.06 26.20
C TYR A 722 25.15 30.97 27.15
N ARG A 723 24.71 29.74 26.89
CA ARG A 723 25.08 28.52 27.61
C ARG A 723 25.67 27.51 26.61
N PRO A 724 27.01 27.45 26.45
CA PRO A 724 27.67 26.70 25.38
C PRO A 724 27.20 25.25 25.23
N TYR A 725 27.13 24.52 26.34
CA TYR A 725 26.75 23.11 26.36
C TYR A 725 25.26 22.86 26.06
N TRP A 726 24.41 23.81 26.46
CA TRP A 726 22.95 23.69 26.33
C TRP A 726 22.43 24.25 25.01
N GLY A 727 23.29 24.87 24.20
CA GLY A 727 22.91 25.44 22.90
C GLY A 727 22.06 26.70 22.99
N ASP A 728 21.93 27.29 24.16
CA ASP A 728 21.01 28.40 24.41
C ASP A 728 21.72 29.74 24.28
N MET A 729 21.21 30.68 23.49
CA MET A 729 21.72 32.05 23.41
C MET A 729 20.61 33.08 23.25
N ILE A 730 20.61 34.07 24.13
CA ILE A 730 19.71 35.20 24.11
C ILE A 730 20.51 36.45 23.74
N VAL A 731 20.05 37.14 22.69
CA VAL A 731 20.60 38.42 22.26
C VAL A 731 19.58 39.51 22.56
N THR A 732 19.99 40.49 23.37
CA THR A 732 19.17 41.66 23.71
C THR A 732 19.95 42.94 23.50
N ARG A 733 19.25 44.03 23.18
CA ARG A 733 19.83 45.37 23.20
C ARG A 733 19.60 46.00 24.56
N LYS A 734 20.66 46.55 25.15
CA LYS A 734 20.68 47.17 26.48
C LYS A 734 21.20 48.59 26.38
N SER A 735 20.65 49.49 27.17
CA SER A 735 21.17 50.85 27.31
C SER A 735 22.15 50.92 28.48
N ASP A 736 23.20 51.73 28.36
CA ASP A 736 24.19 51.94 29.44
C ASP A 736 23.58 52.49 30.75
N THR A 737 22.32 52.94 30.73
CA THR A 737 21.57 53.41 31.91
C THR A 737 20.87 52.30 32.71
N ASP A 738 20.84 51.05 32.22
CA ASP A 738 20.10 49.93 32.83
C ASP A 738 20.94 49.03 33.77
N ASN A 739 22.17 49.46 34.11
CA ASN A 739 23.09 48.74 35.02
C ASN A 739 23.03 49.24 36.47
#